data_AF-A0A800FZF7-F1
#
_entry.id   AF-A0A800FZF7-F1
#
_cell.length_a   1.000
_cell.length_b   1.000
_cell.length_c   1.000
_cell.angle_alpha   90.00
_cell.angle_beta   90.00
_cell.angle_gamma   90.00
#
_symmetry.space_group_name_H-M   'P 1'
#
loop_
_entity.id
_entity.type
_entity.pdbx_description
1 polymer ?
#
loop_
_entity_poly.entity_id
_entity_poly.type
_entity_poly.pdbx_seq_one_letter_code
_entity_poly.pdbx_strand_id
1 'polypeptide(L)'
;MVRLITDLEKWASTASEVDALANHKKNLKELRDENITDDESVKDNFWTEFEDFIEQCDPQTDISKKVVVKWVVPIVWGWWSWLHEDLPIPHGYSDKHDSMLQGPSNPSGRHVYKGRPKRIRWRLHPVMEGTKVRFFTATAPICEIDAVSSVPYIPEGVKIFDISQRVLNPRIKSEQWQRGLDSSRIVSIKSFLDTPNNSFSNACMIFAPDHKSVDWELDSDGNPMYLLVDLQFLKQDLVKGAPYLTDNTGSKDLRPLNIIDGQHRVRGGMRSQRGANLQLPIVLFPPQLKNRGAAKYFAEVNTLAEPLKVLHELFMSHKFALGSHKLDRKYARYDGTPKTYRDRANRLAYESAAFLNLNMIVSSDGEEDEIGALFFLIRMLEENTWEKNYVIAADMWVKYSYQWFMPKGPYSTLPISIEEEEMRKDDIFQEIANYFDAFMSVCNETKWPNNDTDDRWLTFQFLMAKDVNRGRPHIQNNLTVRALLVNYPNIVKKIRDTGYSNTIITRDRFKKTLKIWANIDWLDVRIKQTYHGSGEYRWKCLARWLKDAANRGEKKAHPIAEVMSEGISSERGKGILSPVEEGEIEFEDPRFKWPKSNDEIRIIVTRPINARRGCKIHLMDSNLKQLNQKANLKVVQSAKPDQFTFEVKWWDGIDDYDELTVRSSWGNPIDRVVSSTLTLRK
;
A
#
# COMPACT_ATOMS: atom_id res chain seq x y z
N MET A 1 -22.88 29.68 2.66
CA MET A 1 -22.80 30.11 1.25
C MET A 1 -22.37 31.57 1.08
N VAL A 2 -23.07 32.57 1.64
CA VAL A 2 -22.66 34.00 1.53
C VAL A 2 -21.20 34.24 1.87
N ARG A 3 -20.72 33.72 3.02
CA ARG A 3 -19.32 33.84 3.44
C ARG A 3 -18.33 33.18 2.47
N LEU A 4 -18.71 32.03 1.88
CA LEU A 4 -17.90 31.33 0.89
C LEU A 4 -17.79 32.15 -0.41
N ILE A 5 -18.91 32.66 -0.93
CA ILE A 5 -18.90 33.54 -2.11
C ILE A 5 -18.05 34.79 -1.82
N THR A 6 -18.17 35.39 -0.64
CA THR A 6 -17.33 36.52 -0.22
C THR A 6 -15.85 36.18 -0.14
N ASP A 7 -15.49 34.95 0.24
CA ASP A 7 -14.09 34.51 0.27
C ASP A 7 -13.56 34.18 -1.14
N LEU A 8 -14.40 33.63 -2.02
CA LEU A 8 -14.08 33.41 -3.44
C LEU A 8 -13.91 34.74 -4.20
N GLU A 9 -14.71 35.76 -3.90
CA GLU A 9 -14.57 37.12 -4.46
C GLU A 9 -13.18 37.71 -4.18
N LYS A 10 -12.58 37.37 -3.03
CA LYS A 10 -11.21 37.81 -2.68
C LYS A 10 -10.12 37.10 -3.48
N TRP A 11 -10.45 35.96 -4.09
CA TRP A 11 -9.51 35.13 -4.84
C TRP A 11 -9.77 35.18 -6.35
N ALA A 12 -10.88 35.77 -6.77
CA ALA A 12 -11.22 36.01 -8.17
C ALA A 12 -10.14 36.86 -8.82
N SER A 13 -9.60 36.34 -9.93
CA SER A 13 -8.45 36.92 -10.63
C SER A 13 -8.77 37.29 -12.08
N THR A 14 -9.92 36.84 -12.58
CA THR A 14 -10.42 37.14 -13.93
C THR A 14 -11.77 37.87 -13.85
N ALA A 15 -12.08 38.68 -14.87
CA ALA A 15 -13.37 39.38 -14.96
C ALA A 15 -14.56 38.39 -14.97
N SER A 16 -14.40 37.26 -15.67
CA SER A 16 -15.40 36.20 -15.71
C SER A 16 -15.72 35.61 -14.33
N GLU A 17 -14.71 35.44 -13.48
CA GLU A 17 -14.91 34.94 -12.10
C GLU A 17 -15.62 35.96 -11.22
N VAL A 18 -15.25 37.24 -11.34
CA VAL A 18 -15.89 38.34 -10.60
C VAL A 18 -17.36 38.45 -10.97
N ASP A 19 -17.68 38.42 -12.26
CA ASP A 19 -19.06 38.53 -12.76
C ASP A 19 -19.90 37.30 -12.37
N ALA A 20 -19.35 36.09 -12.49
CA ALA A 20 -20.03 34.87 -12.08
C ALA A 20 -20.34 34.87 -10.56
N LEU A 21 -19.36 35.24 -9.72
CA LEU A 21 -19.56 35.32 -8.27
C LEU A 21 -20.55 36.41 -7.86
N ALA A 22 -20.54 37.55 -8.55
CA ALA A 22 -21.53 38.60 -8.34
C ALA A 22 -22.95 38.13 -8.70
N ASN A 23 -23.10 37.39 -9.79
CA ASN A 23 -24.37 36.75 -10.18
C ASN A 23 -24.82 35.71 -9.16
N HIS A 24 -23.93 34.80 -8.72
CA HIS A 24 -24.28 33.83 -7.67
C HIS A 24 -24.66 34.51 -6.36
N LYS A 25 -24.01 35.62 -5.98
CA LYS A 25 -24.36 36.39 -4.78
C LYS A 25 -25.73 37.04 -4.89
N LYS A 26 -26.06 37.55 -6.07
CA LYS A 26 -27.37 38.12 -6.39
C LYS A 26 -28.45 37.03 -6.34
N ASN A 27 -28.25 35.92 -7.04
CA ASN A 27 -29.18 34.78 -7.04
C ASN A 27 -29.39 34.23 -5.61
N LEU A 28 -28.32 34.13 -4.82
CA LEU A 28 -28.40 33.70 -3.42
C LEU A 28 -29.17 34.69 -2.53
N LYS A 29 -29.10 35.99 -2.84
CA LYS A 29 -29.85 37.03 -2.13
C LYS A 29 -31.34 36.98 -2.51
N GLU A 30 -31.65 36.81 -3.79
CA GLU A 30 -33.02 36.63 -4.29
C GLU A 30 -33.67 35.37 -3.68
N LEU A 31 -32.96 34.23 -3.69
CA LEU A 31 -33.37 32.99 -3.01
C LEU A 31 -33.70 33.19 -1.52
N ARG A 32 -32.97 34.08 -0.84
CA ARG A 32 -33.14 34.36 0.59
C ARG A 32 -34.28 35.34 0.86
N ASP A 33 -34.41 36.36 0.02
CA ASP A 33 -35.35 37.46 0.22
C ASP A 33 -36.77 37.09 -0.27
N GLU A 34 -36.91 36.15 -1.21
CA GLU A 34 -38.21 35.68 -1.73
C GLU A 34 -38.92 34.64 -0.85
N ASN A 35 -38.33 34.22 0.28
CA ASN A 35 -38.93 33.22 1.17
C ASN A 35 -39.35 31.94 0.41
N ILE A 36 -38.62 31.56 -0.66
CA ILE A 36 -38.92 30.41 -1.50
C ILE A 36 -38.88 29.15 -0.63
N THR A 37 -40.06 28.77 -0.17
CA THR A 37 -40.34 27.56 0.57
C THR A 37 -40.05 26.38 -0.35
N ASP A 38 -38.98 25.64 -0.04
CA ASP A 38 -38.76 24.25 -0.47
C ASP A 38 -38.95 23.88 -1.96
N ASP A 39 -38.78 24.83 -2.89
CA ASP A 39 -38.65 24.47 -4.31
C ASP A 39 -37.24 23.91 -4.56
N GLU A 40 -37.12 22.57 -4.57
CA GLU A 40 -35.87 21.86 -4.85
C GLU A 40 -35.29 22.25 -6.23
N SER A 41 -36.14 22.58 -7.22
CA SER A 41 -35.68 22.86 -8.59
C SER A 41 -34.85 24.15 -8.70
N VAL A 42 -35.21 25.19 -7.94
CA VAL A 42 -34.49 26.47 -7.94
C VAL A 42 -33.16 26.34 -7.18
N LYS A 43 -33.15 25.55 -6.10
CA LYS A 43 -31.93 25.25 -5.33
C LYS A 43 -30.95 24.40 -6.14
N ASP A 44 -31.46 23.40 -6.85
CA ASP A 44 -30.68 22.52 -7.71
C ASP A 44 -30.10 23.29 -8.89
N ASN A 45 -30.88 24.14 -9.56
CA ASN A 45 -30.39 24.98 -10.66
C ASN A 45 -29.26 25.92 -10.20
N PHE A 46 -29.44 26.62 -9.08
CA PHE A 46 -28.37 27.47 -8.51
C PHE A 46 -27.10 26.65 -8.21
N TRP A 47 -27.27 25.42 -7.73
CA TRP A 47 -26.15 24.57 -7.37
C TRP A 47 -25.42 24.01 -8.59
N THR A 48 -26.15 23.55 -9.60
CA THR A 48 -25.57 23.14 -10.89
C THR A 48 -24.79 24.29 -11.52
N GLU A 49 -25.36 25.50 -11.55
CA GLU A 49 -24.65 26.68 -12.05
C GLU A 49 -23.36 26.97 -11.25
N PHE A 50 -23.39 26.78 -9.93
CA PHE A 50 -22.23 27.01 -9.07
C PHE A 50 -21.15 25.93 -9.21
N GLU A 51 -21.54 24.65 -9.36
CA GLU A 51 -20.62 23.55 -9.66
C GLU A 51 -19.95 23.76 -11.01
N ASP A 52 -20.74 24.06 -12.05
CA ASP A 52 -20.25 24.38 -13.39
C ASP A 52 -19.26 25.54 -13.37
N PHE A 53 -19.53 26.59 -12.59
CA PHE A 53 -18.61 27.71 -12.39
C PHE A 53 -17.25 27.23 -11.84
N ILE A 54 -17.25 26.40 -10.79
CA ILE A 54 -16.01 25.91 -10.19
C ILE A 54 -15.26 24.96 -11.13
N GLU A 55 -15.96 24.11 -11.88
CA GLU A 55 -15.35 23.20 -12.86
C GLU A 55 -14.72 23.94 -14.05
N GLN A 56 -15.29 25.10 -14.42
CA GLN A 56 -14.83 25.93 -15.54
C GLN A 56 -13.75 26.95 -15.14
N CYS A 57 -13.44 27.10 -13.85
CA CYS A 57 -12.35 27.97 -13.40
C CYS A 57 -11.00 27.50 -13.99
N ASP A 58 -10.26 28.43 -14.61
CA ASP A 58 -8.94 28.14 -15.18
C ASP A 58 -8.01 27.54 -14.09
N PRO A 59 -7.40 26.35 -14.32
CA PRO A 59 -6.49 25.68 -13.39
C PRO A 59 -5.35 26.54 -12.83
N GLN A 60 -5.00 27.64 -13.51
CA GLN A 60 -3.94 28.56 -13.10
C GLN A 60 -4.40 29.68 -12.16
N THR A 61 -5.70 29.88 -11.98
CA THR A 61 -6.28 30.94 -11.15
C THR A 61 -6.09 30.69 -9.67
N ASP A 62 -6.16 31.77 -8.88
CA ASP A 62 -6.07 31.71 -7.43
C ASP A 62 -7.27 30.99 -6.80
N ILE A 63 -8.46 31.10 -7.42
CA ILE A 63 -9.63 30.29 -7.07
C ILE A 63 -9.28 28.81 -7.27
N SER A 64 -8.87 28.40 -8.48
CA SER A 64 -8.59 26.99 -8.74
C SER A 64 -7.46 26.43 -7.84
N LYS A 65 -6.37 27.19 -7.63
CA LYS A 65 -5.28 26.79 -6.72
C LYS A 65 -5.70 26.67 -5.25
N LYS A 66 -6.67 27.46 -4.79
CA LYS A 66 -7.12 27.48 -3.38
C LYS A 66 -8.37 26.64 -3.13
N VAL A 67 -9.16 26.37 -4.16
CA VAL A 67 -10.44 25.67 -4.11
C VAL A 67 -10.30 24.27 -4.73
N VAL A 68 -9.91 24.18 -6.00
CA VAL A 68 -9.82 22.90 -6.72
C VAL A 68 -8.61 22.08 -6.26
N VAL A 69 -7.45 22.71 -6.03
CA VAL A 69 -6.20 22.02 -5.69
C VAL A 69 -6.03 21.76 -4.19
N LYS A 70 -6.61 22.60 -3.32
CA LYS A 70 -6.45 22.51 -1.86
C LYS A 70 -7.62 21.84 -1.14
N TRP A 71 -8.78 21.66 -1.76
CA TRP A 71 -9.91 21.00 -1.09
C TRP A 71 -9.76 19.48 -1.14
N VAL A 72 -9.82 18.87 0.05
CA VAL A 72 -9.67 17.41 0.25
C VAL A 72 -10.98 16.67 -0.04
N VAL A 73 -12.06 17.40 -0.39
CA VAL A 73 -13.43 16.90 -0.49
C VAL A 73 -14.10 17.50 -1.74
N PRO A 74 -14.72 16.70 -2.62
CA PRO A 74 -15.54 17.18 -3.73
C PRO A 74 -16.68 18.09 -3.26
N ILE A 75 -17.04 19.07 -4.09
CA ILE A 75 -18.16 19.98 -3.86
C ILE A 75 -19.45 19.19 -4.06
N VAL A 76 -20.31 19.17 -3.04
CA VAL A 76 -21.63 18.52 -3.07
C VAL A 76 -22.62 19.38 -2.28
N TRP A 77 -23.91 19.31 -2.60
CA TRP A 77 -24.93 20.09 -1.90
C TRP A 77 -24.84 19.92 -0.38
N GLY A 78 -24.88 21.02 0.37
CA GLY A 78 -24.75 21.03 1.84
C GLY A 78 -23.30 21.07 2.37
N TRP A 79 -22.29 21.04 1.50
CA TRP A 79 -20.87 21.04 1.87
C TRP A 79 -20.43 22.26 2.70
N TRP A 80 -20.98 23.45 2.44
CA TRP A 80 -20.68 24.65 3.25
C TRP A 80 -21.06 24.49 4.71
N SER A 81 -22.02 23.63 5.06
CA SER A 81 -22.34 23.33 6.46
C SER A 81 -21.26 22.49 7.14
N TRP A 82 -20.46 21.74 6.38
CA TRP A 82 -19.44 20.81 6.88
C TRP A 82 -18.15 21.50 7.30
N LEU A 83 -17.73 22.54 6.57
CA LEU A 83 -16.53 23.32 6.88
C LEU A 83 -16.66 24.25 8.08
N HIS A 84 -17.87 24.45 8.58
CA HIS A 84 -18.10 25.19 9.82
C HIS A 84 -18.18 24.17 10.97
N GLU A 85 -17.04 23.65 11.43
CA GLU A 85 -16.98 22.78 12.63
C GLU A 85 -17.70 23.40 13.84
N ASP A 86 -17.87 24.72 13.82
CA ASP A 86 -18.54 25.54 14.82
C ASP A 86 -20.08 25.53 14.76
N LEU A 87 -20.72 24.95 13.73
CA LEU A 87 -22.18 24.87 13.66
C LEU A 87 -22.71 23.59 14.33
N PRO A 88 -23.26 23.68 15.57
CA PRO A 88 -23.79 22.53 16.26
C PRO A 88 -25.01 21.96 15.53
N ILE A 89 -25.04 20.64 15.37
CA ILE A 89 -26.21 19.91 14.89
C ILE A 89 -27.16 19.74 16.09
N PRO A 90 -28.38 20.31 16.07
CA PRO A 90 -29.20 20.45 17.27
C PRO A 90 -30.01 19.18 17.61
N HIS A 91 -30.05 18.19 16.73
CA HIS A 91 -30.82 16.95 16.91
C HIS A 91 -29.91 15.77 17.28
N GLY A 92 -30.48 14.78 17.98
CA GLY A 92 -29.79 13.58 18.47
C GLY A 92 -30.68 12.75 19.39
N TYR A 93 -30.10 11.73 20.01
CA TYR A 93 -30.83 10.83 20.90
C TYR A 93 -31.19 11.51 22.23
N SER A 94 -32.47 11.43 22.63
CA SER A 94 -33.05 11.97 23.89
C SER A 94 -33.30 13.48 23.92
N ASP A 95 -34.27 13.87 24.74
CA ASP A 95 -34.54 15.25 25.19
C ASP A 95 -33.35 15.92 25.91
N LYS A 96 -32.36 15.13 26.35
CA LYS A 96 -31.14 15.63 26.97
C LYS A 96 -30.06 16.02 25.95
N HIS A 97 -30.23 15.67 24.67
CA HIS A 97 -29.30 16.08 23.64
C HIS A 97 -29.24 17.60 23.53
N ASP A 98 -28.04 18.15 23.53
CA ASP A 98 -27.81 19.59 23.35
C ASP A 98 -27.33 19.89 21.94
N SER A 99 -26.27 19.22 21.52
CA SER A 99 -25.66 19.43 20.20
C SER A 99 -24.72 18.29 19.83
N MET A 100 -24.58 18.03 18.54
CA MET A 100 -23.48 17.25 17.97
C MET A 100 -22.53 18.15 17.18
N LEU A 101 -21.23 17.99 17.40
CA LEU A 101 -20.17 18.66 16.65
C LEU A 101 -19.49 17.65 15.73
N GLN A 102 -19.55 17.88 14.42
CA GLN A 102 -19.02 16.95 13.41
C GLN A 102 -18.45 17.74 12.23
N GLY A 103 -17.19 17.46 11.89
CA GLY A 103 -16.48 18.13 10.81
C GLY A 103 -15.23 17.36 10.37
N PRO A 104 -14.38 17.94 9.49
CA PRO A 104 -13.23 17.26 8.91
C PRO A 104 -12.25 16.68 9.93
N SER A 105 -12.02 17.36 11.05
CA SER A 105 -11.10 16.89 12.11
C SER A 105 -11.72 15.79 12.99
N ASN A 106 -13.05 15.72 13.05
CA ASN A 106 -13.79 14.69 13.78
C ASN A 106 -15.04 14.23 12.99
N PRO A 107 -14.86 13.42 11.93
CA PRO A 107 -15.97 12.95 11.11
C PRO A 107 -16.88 11.97 11.86
N SER A 108 -16.41 11.38 12.98
CA SER A 108 -17.21 10.50 13.84
C SER A 108 -18.25 11.25 14.67
N GLY A 109 -18.15 12.58 14.75
CA GLY A 109 -19.02 13.40 15.59
C GLY A 109 -18.65 13.31 17.07
N ARG A 110 -19.02 14.35 17.82
CA ARG A 110 -19.00 14.40 19.28
C ARG A 110 -20.36 14.90 19.74
N HIS A 111 -21.07 14.09 20.51
CA HIS A 111 -22.32 14.49 21.14
C HIS A 111 -22.08 15.20 22.46
N VAL A 112 -22.94 16.18 22.74
CA VAL A 112 -23.02 16.89 24.01
C VAL A 112 -24.46 16.81 24.52
N TYR A 113 -24.60 16.53 25.81
CA TYR A 113 -25.88 16.35 26.50
C TYR A 113 -25.96 17.25 27.73
N LYS A 114 -27.14 17.80 28.05
CA LYS A 114 -27.40 18.61 29.26
C LYS A 114 -27.53 17.77 30.54
N GLY A 115 -27.52 16.45 30.40
CA GLY A 115 -27.66 15.46 31.46
C GLY A 115 -27.64 14.06 30.86
N ARG A 116 -27.58 13.02 31.70
CA ARG A 116 -27.47 11.64 31.20
C ARG A 116 -28.81 11.18 30.57
N PRO A 117 -28.83 10.73 29.30
CA PRO A 117 -30.02 10.17 28.67
C PRO A 117 -30.50 8.86 29.31
N LYS A 118 -31.72 8.44 28.97
CA LYS A 118 -32.23 7.10 29.32
C LYS A 118 -31.48 6.02 28.54
N ARG A 119 -31.38 4.82 29.12
CA ARG A 119 -30.80 3.64 28.47
C ARG A 119 -31.50 3.32 27.14
N ILE A 120 -30.72 2.93 26.15
CA ILE A 120 -31.21 2.42 24.86
C ILE A 120 -31.58 0.95 25.03
N ARG A 121 -32.64 0.50 24.34
CA ARG A 121 -33.12 -0.88 24.37
C ARG A 121 -33.46 -1.35 22.96
N TRP A 122 -32.67 -2.27 22.42
CA TRP A 122 -32.90 -2.87 21.10
C TRP A 122 -33.43 -4.29 21.24
N ARG A 123 -34.54 -4.59 20.57
CA ARG A 123 -35.07 -5.96 20.49
C ARG A 123 -34.22 -6.76 19.51
N LEU A 124 -33.80 -7.94 19.94
CA LEU A 124 -32.93 -8.82 19.19
C LEU A 124 -33.70 -10.01 18.63
N HIS A 125 -33.31 -10.41 17.42
CA HIS A 125 -33.76 -11.64 16.79
C HIS A 125 -32.53 -12.50 16.48
N PRO A 126 -32.36 -13.66 17.13
CA PRO A 126 -31.19 -14.51 16.91
C PRO A 126 -31.22 -15.16 15.53
N VAL A 127 -30.08 -15.19 14.86
CA VAL A 127 -29.86 -15.95 13.62
C VAL A 127 -29.00 -17.17 13.94
N MET A 128 -29.54 -18.35 13.67
CA MET A 128 -28.96 -19.64 14.07
C MET A 128 -28.15 -20.29 12.94
N GLU A 129 -27.01 -20.88 13.29
CA GLU A 129 -26.27 -21.83 12.45
C GLU A 129 -26.20 -23.17 13.18
N GLY A 130 -27.11 -24.08 12.82
CA GLY A 130 -27.37 -25.28 13.64
C GLY A 130 -27.93 -24.89 15.01
N THR A 131 -27.26 -25.33 16.09
CA THR A 131 -27.67 -25.03 17.47
C THR A 131 -27.00 -23.78 18.06
N LYS A 132 -26.16 -23.07 17.30
CA LYS A 132 -25.40 -21.91 17.78
C LYS A 132 -25.95 -20.61 17.19
N VAL A 133 -26.14 -19.61 18.03
CA VAL A 133 -26.41 -18.24 17.57
C VAL A 133 -25.16 -17.71 16.88
N ARG A 134 -25.30 -17.28 15.62
CA ARG A 134 -24.21 -16.73 14.81
C ARG A 134 -24.09 -15.21 14.96
N PHE A 135 -25.24 -14.53 14.94
CA PHE A 135 -25.40 -13.09 15.13
C PHE A 135 -26.87 -12.78 15.43
N PHE A 136 -27.19 -11.52 15.75
CA PHE A 136 -28.55 -11.05 15.97
C PHE A 136 -28.93 -10.03 14.91
N THR A 137 -30.23 -9.90 14.63
CA THR A 137 -30.78 -8.80 13.84
C THR A 137 -31.68 -7.92 14.69
N ALA A 138 -31.66 -6.62 14.45
CA ALA A 138 -32.50 -5.63 15.12
C ALA A 138 -32.85 -4.48 14.17
N THR A 139 -33.69 -3.56 14.62
CA THR A 139 -33.94 -2.27 13.97
C THR A 139 -33.82 -1.17 15.01
N ALA A 140 -33.12 -0.08 14.69
CA ALA A 140 -33.08 1.09 15.55
C ALA A 140 -32.99 2.39 14.75
N PRO A 141 -33.42 3.53 15.34
CA PRO A 141 -33.16 4.85 14.78
C PRO A 141 -31.67 5.12 14.61
N ILE A 142 -31.31 5.83 13.54
CA ILE A 142 -29.90 6.24 13.31
C ILE A 142 -29.33 7.02 14.50
N CYS A 143 -30.12 7.90 15.12
CA CYS A 143 -29.67 8.68 16.28
C CYS A 143 -29.32 7.82 17.49
N GLU A 144 -30.01 6.69 17.70
CA GLU A 144 -29.67 5.72 18.73
C GLU A 144 -28.36 5.01 18.39
N ILE A 145 -28.22 4.52 17.15
CA ILE A 145 -27.02 3.82 16.69
C ILE A 145 -25.80 4.75 16.82
N ASP A 146 -25.91 5.99 16.38
CA ASP A 146 -24.83 6.98 16.42
C ASP A 146 -24.40 7.29 17.86
N ALA A 147 -25.38 7.49 18.76
CA ALA A 147 -25.12 7.86 20.15
C ALA A 147 -24.33 6.81 20.95
N VAL A 148 -24.37 5.53 20.55
CA VAL A 148 -23.69 4.43 21.29
C VAL A 148 -22.65 3.66 20.49
N SER A 149 -22.45 3.99 19.23
CA SER A 149 -21.49 3.26 18.38
C SER A 149 -20.34 4.15 17.92
N SER A 150 -19.11 3.73 18.21
CA SER A 150 -17.87 4.30 17.67
C SER A 150 -17.52 3.66 16.32
N VAL A 151 -16.53 4.22 15.62
CA VAL A 151 -15.91 3.60 14.44
C VAL A 151 -14.45 3.28 14.79
N PRO A 152 -14.01 2.01 14.73
CA PRO A 152 -12.65 1.62 15.09
C PRO A 152 -11.65 1.92 13.96
N TYR A 153 -11.59 3.18 13.51
CA TYR A 153 -10.80 3.60 12.35
C TYR A 153 -9.35 3.96 12.71
N ILE A 154 -8.49 3.92 11.70
CA ILE A 154 -7.11 4.41 11.78
C ILE A 154 -7.11 5.90 11.42
N PRO A 155 -6.66 6.80 12.32
CA PRO A 155 -6.64 8.23 12.02
C PRO A 155 -5.66 8.56 10.90
N GLU A 156 -6.01 9.56 10.09
CA GLU A 156 -5.11 10.13 9.09
C GLU A 156 -3.92 10.83 9.78
N GLY A 157 -2.75 10.81 9.14
CA GLY A 157 -1.53 11.39 9.70
C GLY A 157 -0.83 10.52 10.73
N VAL A 158 -1.25 9.25 10.88
CA VAL A 158 -0.53 8.28 11.72
C VAL A 158 0.86 8.04 11.15
N LYS A 159 1.89 8.06 12.00
CA LYS A 159 3.27 7.92 11.55
C LYS A 159 3.58 6.48 11.12
N ILE A 160 4.53 6.33 10.20
CA ILE A 160 5.07 5.01 9.79
C ILE A 160 5.55 4.22 11.02
N PHE A 161 6.18 4.89 11.97
CA PHE A 161 6.67 4.31 13.23
C PHE A 161 5.55 3.71 14.08
N ASP A 162 4.48 4.47 14.33
CA ASP A 162 3.35 4.02 15.17
C ASP A 162 2.67 2.79 14.57
N ILE A 163 2.54 2.73 13.23
CA ILE A 163 1.97 1.57 12.55
C ILE A 163 2.92 0.39 12.59
N SER A 164 4.23 0.62 12.43
CA SER A 164 5.23 -0.44 12.50
C SER A 164 5.25 -1.12 13.88
N GLN A 165 5.10 -0.33 14.97
CA GLN A 165 4.92 -0.89 16.32
C GLN A 165 3.66 -1.76 16.44
N ARG A 166 2.55 -1.34 15.82
CA ARG A 166 1.29 -2.13 15.80
C ARG A 166 1.42 -3.41 14.98
N VAL A 167 2.25 -3.42 13.94
CA VAL A 167 2.51 -4.64 13.15
C VAL A 167 3.32 -5.64 13.96
N LEU A 168 4.39 -5.20 14.62
CA LEU A 168 5.19 -6.09 15.48
C LEU A 168 4.42 -6.54 16.72
N ASN A 169 3.52 -5.70 17.25
CA ASN A 169 2.64 -6.04 18.36
C ASN A 169 1.16 -5.74 18.02
N PRO A 170 0.42 -6.72 17.48
CA PRO A 170 -0.99 -6.56 17.08
C PRO A 170 -1.97 -6.18 18.20
N ARG A 171 -1.55 -6.27 19.47
CA ARG A 171 -2.37 -5.88 20.63
C ARG A 171 -2.43 -4.36 20.82
N ILE A 172 -1.44 -3.62 20.30
CA ILE A 172 -1.41 -2.16 20.37
C ILE A 172 -2.55 -1.60 19.52
N LYS A 173 -3.36 -0.70 20.11
CA LYS A 173 -4.52 -0.06 19.46
C LYS A 173 -5.40 -1.08 18.74
N SER A 174 -5.82 -2.11 19.49
CA SER A 174 -6.67 -3.21 18.99
C SER A 174 -8.01 -2.73 18.39
N GLU A 175 -8.42 -1.54 18.80
CA GLU A 175 -9.62 -0.79 18.41
C GLU A 175 -9.40 0.16 17.21
N GLN A 176 -8.24 0.15 16.57
CA GLN A 176 -7.97 0.95 15.37
C GLN A 176 -7.50 0.04 14.23
N TRP A 177 -8.41 -0.21 13.29
CA TRP A 177 -8.17 -1.16 12.20
C TRP A 177 -9.02 -0.96 10.94
N GLN A 178 -10.04 -0.10 10.95
CA GLN A 178 -10.84 0.24 9.76
C GLN A 178 -10.31 1.48 9.03
N ARG A 179 -10.73 1.65 7.77
CA ARG A 179 -10.51 2.89 7.02
C ARG A 179 -11.22 4.06 7.69
N GLY A 180 -10.63 5.25 7.57
CA GLY A 180 -11.21 6.49 8.05
C GLY A 180 -12.58 6.78 7.43
N LEU A 181 -13.36 7.61 8.12
CA LEU A 181 -14.59 8.17 7.58
C LEU A 181 -14.27 9.16 6.45
N ASP A 182 -15.09 9.11 5.41
CA ASP A 182 -14.97 9.97 4.24
C ASP A 182 -15.97 11.11 4.39
N SER A 183 -15.44 12.31 4.54
CA SER A 183 -16.23 13.52 4.73
C SER A 183 -17.17 13.79 3.55
N SER A 184 -16.73 13.51 2.31
CA SER A 184 -17.56 13.72 1.11
C SER A 184 -18.81 12.84 1.16
N ARG A 185 -18.59 11.55 1.43
CA ARG A 185 -19.64 10.54 1.51
C ARG A 185 -20.63 10.84 2.63
N ILE A 186 -20.17 11.37 3.77
CA ILE A 186 -21.05 11.78 4.88
C ILE A 186 -21.99 12.91 4.44
N VAL A 187 -21.46 13.94 3.77
CA VAL A 187 -22.27 15.07 3.29
C VAL A 187 -23.24 14.63 2.19
N SER A 188 -22.81 13.84 1.22
CA SER A 188 -23.68 13.32 0.17
C SER A 188 -24.83 12.48 0.72
N ILE A 189 -24.56 11.64 1.73
CA ILE A 189 -25.58 10.84 2.42
C ILE A 189 -26.59 11.72 3.14
N LYS A 190 -26.13 12.76 3.83
CA LYS A 190 -27.00 13.71 4.51
C LYS A 190 -27.97 14.34 3.51
N SER A 191 -27.46 14.86 2.39
CA SER A 191 -28.28 15.49 1.35
C SER A 191 -29.26 14.50 0.73
N PHE A 192 -28.81 13.28 0.43
CA PHE A 192 -29.69 12.20 -0.05
C PHE A 192 -30.85 11.92 0.91
N LEU A 193 -30.60 11.89 2.22
CA LEU A 193 -31.62 11.66 3.24
C LEU A 193 -32.43 12.90 3.63
N ASP A 194 -32.07 14.09 3.15
CA ASP A 194 -32.92 15.28 3.31
C ASP A 194 -34.01 15.32 2.21
N THR A 195 -33.75 14.79 1.00
CA THR A 195 -34.75 14.66 -0.08
C THR A 195 -35.86 13.68 0.26
N PRO A 196 -37.15 14.07 0.25
CA PRO A 196 -38.28 13.19 0.58
C PRO A 196 -38.27 11.85 -0.20
N ASN A 197 -38.82 10.78 0.38
CA ASN A 197 -38.87 9.40 -0.19
C ASN A 197 -37.54 8.60 -0.21
N ASN A 198 -36.40 9.23 0.02
CA ASN A 198 -35.13 8.50 0.12
C ASN A 198 -34.96 7.80 1.48
N SER A 199 -34.46 6.55 1.44
CA SER A 199 -34.17 5.73 2.63
C SER A 199 -33.05 4.73 2.37
N PHE A 200 -32.61 4.02 3.41
CA PHE A 200 -31.64 2.94 3.31
C PHE A 200 -32.28 1.58 3.58
N SER A 201 -32.06 0.62 2.70
CA SER A 201 -32.45 -0.79 2.89
C SER A 201 -31.32 -1.65 3.47
N ASN A 202 -30.07 -1.22 3.32
CA ASN A 202 -28.90 -2.01 3.71
C ASN A 202 -28.64 -1.94 5.22
N ALA A 203 -28.45 -3.09 5.84
CA ALA A 203 -28.19 -3.18 7.27
C ALA A 203 -26.87 -2.51 7.67
N CYS A 204 -26.84 -1.95 8.87
CA CYS A 204 -25.61 -1.56 9.56
C CYS A 204 -25.10 -2.77 10.33
N MET A 205 -23.81 -3.04 10.25
CA MET A 205 -23.19 -4.11 11.02
C MET A 205 -22.52 -3.52 12.26
N ILE A 206 -22.88 -4.02 13.43
CA ILE A 206 -22.40 -3.53 14.72
C ILE A 206 -21.78 -4.69 15.49
N PHE A 207 -20.59 -4.48 16.03
CA PHE A 207 -19.97 -5.37 17.01
C PHE A 207 -20.17 -4.80 18.41
N ALA A 208 -20.73 -5.61 19.31
CA ALA A 208 -20.89 -5.29 20.72
C ALA A 208 -19.80 -5.97 21.55
N PRO A 209 -18.68 -5.27 21.88
CA PRO A 209 -17.65 -5.82 22.75
C PRO A 209 -18.15 -5.94 24.20
N ASP A 210 -17.41 -6.68 25.01
CA ASP A 210 -17.61 -6.68 26.46
C ASP A 210 -17.34 -5.27 27.01
N HIS A 211 -18.39 -4.60 27.46
CA HIS A 211 -18.31 -3.24 27.99
C HIS A 211 -19.31 -3.06 29.13
N LYS A 212 -18.89 -2.38 30.20
CA LYS A 212 -19.69 -2.11 31.42
C LYS A 212 -20.99 -1.31 31.21
N SER A 213 -21.23 -0.86 29.99
CA SER A 213 -22.40 -0.05 29.59
C SER A 213 -23.36 -0.86 28.74
N VAL A 214 -23.05 -2.14 28.47
CA VAL A 214 -23.78 -2.99 27.55
C VAL A 214 -24.22 -4.22 28.33
N ASP A 215 -25.53 -4.40 28.46
CA ASP A 215 -26.15 -5.55 29.10
C ASP A 215 -27.01 -6.32 28.10
N TRP A 216 -27.18 -7.62 28.34
CA TRP A 216 -27.99 -8.51 27.53
C TRP A 216 -29.13 -9.06 28.39
N GLU A 217 -30.37 -8.69 28.06
CA GLU A 217 -31.57 -9.22 28.71
C GLU A 217 -31.91 -10.56 28.05
N LEU A 218 -31.94 -11.65 28.82
CA LEU A 218 -32.21 -12.99 28.32
C LEU A 218 -33.71 -13.31 28.38
N ASP A 219 -34.19 -14.13 27.45
CA ASP A 219 -35.51 -14.76 27.53
C ASP A 219 -35.51 -15.96 28.50
N SER A 220 -36.66 -16.63 28.61
CA SER A 220 -36.85 -17.82 29.46
C SER A 220 -35.94 -18.98 29.09
N ASP A 221 -35.47 -19.03 27.83
CA ASP A 221 -34.62 -20.09 27.30
C ASP A 221 -33.12 -19.71 27.39
N GLY A 222 -32.81 -18.57 28.00
CA GLY A 222 -31.45 -18.06 28.16
C GLY A 222 -30.87 -17.41 26.90
N ASN A 223 -31.68 -17.14 25.88
CA ASN A 223 -31.23 -16.46 24.66
C ASN A 223 -31.35 -14.93 24.82
N PRO A 224 -30.38 -14.15 24.32
CA PRO A 224 -30.50 -12.69 24.37
C PRO A 224 -31.70 -12.16 23.57
N MET A 225 -32.64 -11.54 24.28
CA MET A 225 -33.86 -10.93 23.75
C MET A 225 -33.72 -9.42 23.56
N TYR A 226 -32.98 -8.73 24.44
CA TYR A 226 -32.69 -7.30 24.29
C TYR A 226 -31.21 -6.98 24.51
N LEU A 227 -30.70 -6.04 23.73
CA LEU A 227 -29.48 -5.31 24.03
C LEU A 227 -29.86 -4.03 24.78
N LEU A 228 -29.27 -3.82 25.95
CA LEU A 228 -29.43 -2.61 26.73
C LEU A 228 -28.11 -1.84 26.73
N VAL A 229 -28.16 -0.54 26.42
CA VAL A 229 -26.98 0.33 26.48
C VAL A 229 -27.22 1.48 27.45
N ASP A 230 -26.52 1.48 28.57
CA ASP A 230 -26.51 2.59 29.53
C ASP A 230 -25.44 3.61 29.14
N LEU A 231 -25.85 4.87 29.02
CA LEU A 231 -24.96 5.97 28.67
C LEU A 231 -24.02 6.37 29.82
N GLN A 232 -23.74 5.52 30.81
CA GLN A 232 -22.70 5.71 31.86
C GLN A 232 -21.30 6.02 31.31
N PHE A 233 -21.01 5.67 30.05
CA PHE A 233 -19.74 5.98 29.42
C PHE A 233 -19.53 7.49 29.20
N LEU A 234 -20.60 8.28 29.13
CA LEU A 234 -20.51 9.75 29.00
C LEU A 234 -19.75 10.36 30.19
N LYS A 235 -18.86 11.30 29.88
CA LYS A 235 -18.01 12.05 30.82
C LYS A 235 -18.36 13.53 30.80
N GLN A 236 -17.94 14.27 31.81
CA GLN A 236 -18.13 15.72 31.84
C GLN A 236 -17.44 16.36 30.62
N ASP A 237 -18.16 17.26 29.95
CA ASP A 237 -17.62 18.02 28.84
C ASP A 237 -16.59 19.05 29.35
N LEU A 238 -15.36 18.96 28.85
CA LEU A 238 -14.26 19.84 29.28
C LEU A 238 -14.38 21.26 28.70
N VAL A 239 -15.17 21.45 27.63
CA VAL A 239 -15.35 22.73 26.95
C VAL A 239 -16.53 23.49 27.56
N LYS A 240 -17.68 22.84 27.74
CA LYS A 240 -18.89 23.47 28.31
C LYS A 240 -18.97 23.38 29.84
N GLY A 241 -18.21 22.48 30.48
CA GLY A 241 -18.24 22.27 31.92
C GLY A 241 -19.52 21.60 32.41
N ALA A 242 -19.69 21.48 33.73
CA ALA A 242 -20.91 20.93 34.32
C ALA A 242 -22.12 21.86 34.02
N PRO A 243 -23.33 21.32 33.78
CA PRO A 243 -23.76 19.92 33.89
C PRO A 243 -23.59 19.09 32.60
N TYR A 244 -22.87 19.60 31.59
CA TYR A 244 -22.81 18.97 30.29
C TYR A 244 -21.97 17.70 30.28
N LEU A 245 -22.45 16.70 29.54
CA LEU A 245 -21.79 15.42 29.32
C LEU A 245 -21.47 15.22 27.84
N THR A 246 -20.39 14.50 27.55
CA THR A 246 -19.94 14.17 26.20
C THR A 246 -19.49 12.72 26.10
N ASP A 247 -19.57 12.19 24.89
CA ASP A 247 -19.08 10.87 24.48
C ASP A 247 -17.59 10.85 24.12
N ASN A 248 -16.89 11.98 24.20
CA ASN A 248 -15.46 12.07 23.88
C ASN A 248 -14.62 12.60 25.04
N THR A 249 -13.42 12.05 25.24
CA THR A 249 -12.38 12.66 26.09
C THR A 249 -11.15 12.95 25.24
N GLY A 250 -10.95 14.22 24.88
CA GLY A 250 -9.97 14.61 23.88
C GLY A 250 -10.29 13.96 22.53
N SER A 251 -9.35 13.22 21.95
CA SER A 251 -9.52 12.47 20.69
C SER A 251 -10.10 11.06 20.87
N LYS A 252 -10.39 10.64 22.11
CA LYS A 252 -10.89 9.29 22.40
C LYS A 252 -12.42 9.27 22.37
N ASP A 253 -12.98 8.45 21.50
CA ASP A 253 -14.39 8.06 21.47
C ASP A 253 -14.68 7.06 22.60
N LEU A 254 -15.73 7.31 23.39
CA LEU A 254 -16.12 6.49 24.55
C LEU A 254 -17.33 5.60 24.28
N ARG A 255 -17.91 5.66 23.07
CA ARG A 255 -19.09 4.89 22.72
C ARG A 255 -18.80 3.38 22.76
N PRO A 256 -19.67 2.57 23.39
CA PRO A 256 -19.33 1.19 23.75
C PRO A 256 -19.45 0.19 22.60
N LEU A 257 -20.23 0.49 21.56
CA LEU A 257 -20.39 -0.39 20.39
C LEU A 257 -19.44 0.05 19.26
N ASN A 258 -19.20 -0.85 18.30
CA ASN A 258 -18.35 -0.58 17.15
C ASN A 258 -19.13 -0.80 15.86
N ILE A 259 -19.29 0.23 15.03
CA ILE A 259 -19.78 0.06 13.67
C ILE A 259 -18.69 -0.64 12.87
N ILE A 260 -19.02 -1.79 12.29
CA ILE A 260 -18.12 -2.50 11.38
C ILE A 260 -18.47 -2.27 9.92
N ASP A 261 -19.74 -2.14 9.56
CA ASP A 261 -20.14 -1.69 8.23
C ASP A 261 -21.31 -0.70 8.30
N GLY A 262 -21.35 0.26 7.38
CA GLY A 262 -22.38 1.30 7.34
C GLY A 262 -22.04 2.54 8.14
N GLN A 263 -20.77 2.74 8.49
CA GLN A 263 -20.29 3.89 9.25
C GLN A 263 -20.65 5.23 8.60
N HIS A 264 -20.49 5.40 7.28
CA HIS A 264 -20.87 6.64 6.60
C HIS A 264 -22.40 6.83 6.55
N ARG A 265 -23.19 5.74 6.51
CA ARG A 265 -24.66 5.79 6.52
C ARG A 265 -25.18 6.32 7.85
N VAL A 266 -24.65 5.80 8.95
CA VAL A 266 -25.02 6.24 10.30
C VAL A 266 -24.58 7.70 10.50
N ARG A 267 -23.31 8.01 10.22
CA ARG A 267 -22.74 9.35 10.46
C ARG A 267 -23.36 10.44 9.58
N GLY A 268 -23.68 10.13 8.32
CA GLY A 268 -24.38 11.07 7.42
C GLY A 268 -25.87 11.16 7.72
N GLY A 269 -26.52 10.05 8.06
CA GLY A 269 -27.92 10.04 8.46
C GLY A 269 -28.16 10.83 9.76
N MET A 270 -27.27 10.71 10.74
CA MET A 270 -27.33 11.48 11.98
C MET A 270 -27.26 12.99 11.77
N ARG A 271 -26.64 13.45 10.67
CA ARG A 271 -26.55 14.86 10.31
C ARG A 271 -27.81 15.39 9.61
N SER A 272 -28.62 14.50 9.05
CA SER A 272 -29.90 14.83 8.42
C SER A 272 -31.00 14.90 9.48
N GLN A 273 -31.79 15.98 9.47
CA GLN A 273 -32.87 16.14 10.45
C GLN A 273 -33.94 15.04 10.33
N ARG A 274 -34.23 14.61 9.09
CA ARG A 274 -35.10 13.46 8.84
C ARG A 274 -34.34 12.15 9.09
N GLY A 275 -33.13 12.06 8.53
CA GLY A 275 -32.28 10.86 8.56
C GLY A 275 -32.01 10.34 9.96
N ALA A 276 -31.79 11.22 10.93
CA ALA A 276 -31.50 10.85 12.31
C ALA A 276 -32.59 9.96 12.94
N ASN A 277 -33.84 10.10 12.50
CA ASN A 277 -34.98 9.34 13.01
C ASN A 277 -35.34 8.11 12.16
N LEU A 278 -34.66 7.89 11.03
CA LEU A 278 -34.92 6.73 10.18
C LEU A 278 -34.52 5.43 10.88
N GLN A 279 -35.38 4.42 10.78
CA GLN A 279 -35.11 3.08 11.26
C GLN A 279 -34.15 2.38 10.30
N LEU A 280 -33.03 1.91 10.82
CA LEU A 280 -32.05 1.16 10.05
C LEU A 280 -32.02 -0.29 10.52
N PRO A 281 -32.01 -1.28 9.60
CA PRO A 281 -31.76 -2.66 9.98
C PRO A 281 -30.32 -2.80 10.52
N ILE A 282 -30.16 -3.62 11.55
CA ILE A 282 -28.89 -3.86 12.23
C ILE A 282 -28.58 -5.35 12.20
N VAL A 283 -27.34 -5.70 11.88
CA VAL A 283 -26.74 -7.00 12.18
C VAL A 283 -25.79 -6.80 13.36
N LEU A 284 -26.12 -7.40 14.50
CA LEU A 284 -25.38 -7.25 15.74
C LEU A 284 -24.56 -8.52 16.02
N PHE A 285 -23.25 -8.35 16.14
CA PHE A 285 -22.31 -9.40 16.50
C PHE A 285 -22.01 -9.36 18.00
N PRO A 286 -22.17 -10.49 18.71
CA PRO A 286 -22.03 -10.52 20.16
C PRO A 286 -20.56 -10.63 20.59
N PRO A 287 -20.22 -10.37 21.86
CA PRO A 287 -18.83 -10.25 22.32
C PRO A 287 -17.99 -11.51 22.12
N GLN A 288 -18.64 -12.69 22.07
CA GLN A 288 -17.98 -13.99 21.84
C GLN A 288 -17.22 -14.02 20.51
N LEU A 289 -17.62 -13.19 19.53
CA LEU A 289 -16.95 -13.08 18.24
C LEU A 289 -15.54 -12.45 18.36
N LYS A 290 -15.32 -11.61 19.38
CA LYS A 290 -14.12 -10.79 19.59
C LYS A 290 -13.81 -9.86 18.40
N ASN A 291 -12.87 -8.93 18.59
CA ASN A 291 -12.41 -8.02 17.52
C ASN A 291 -11.95 -8.77 16.26
N ARG A 292 -11.34 -9.95 16.42
CA ARG A 292 -10.87 -10.76 15.29
C ARG A 292 -12.01 -11.25 14.40
N GLY A 293 -13.09 -11.77 15.00
CA GLY A 293 -14.22 -12.24 14.20
C GLY A 293 -14.96 -11.07 13.55
N ALA A 294 -15.12 -9.95 14.26
CA ALA A 294 -15.73 -8.73 13.71
C ALA A 294 -14.95 -8.20 12.49
N ALA A 295 -13.61 -8.14 12.59
CA ALA A 295 -12.77 -7.72 11.48
C ALA A 295 -12.76 -8.72 10.30
N LYS A 296 -12.95 -10.02 10.57
CA LYS A 296 -13.11 -11.03 9.52
C LYS A 296 -14.40 -10.76 8.71
N TYR A 297 -15.53 -10.53 9.37
CA TYR A 297 -16.77 -10.16 8.68
C TYR A 297 -16.62 -8.84 7.90
N PHE A 298 -15.96 -7.84 8.48
CA PHE A 298 -15.65 -6.60 7.76
C PHE A 298 -14.85 -6.85 6.47
N ALA A 299 -13.78 -7.64 6.57
CA ALA A 299 -12.94 -7.95 5.41
C ALA A 299 -13.73 -8.71 4.33
N GLU A 300 -14.54 -9.71 4.73
CA GLU A 300 -15.39 -10.48 3.81
C GLU A 300 -16.40 -9.57 3.08
N VAL A 301 -17.11 -8.69 3.79
CA VAL A 301 -18.10 -7.77 3.19
C VAL A 301 -17.44 -6.76 2.25
N ASN A 302 -16.32 -6.15 2.68
CA ASN A 302 -15.63 -5.14 1.86
C ASN A 302 -14.88 -5.72 0.67
N THR A 303 -14.63 -7.03 0.61
CA THR A 303 -14.09 -7.64 -0.62
C THR A 303 -15.09 -7.66 -1.78
N LEU A 304 -16.39 -7.49 -1.51
CA LEU A 304 -17.47 -7.60 -2.51
C LEU A 304 -18.05 -6.24 -2.98
N ALA A 305 -17.91 -5.16 -2.20
CA ALA A 305 -18.53 -3.85 -2.52
C ALA A 305 -17.52 -2.83 -3.08
N GLU A 306 -16.57 -2.38 -2.26
CA GLU A 306 -15.47 -1.48 -2.64
C GLU A 306 -14.16 -2.05 -2.08
N PRO A 307 -13.17 -2.40 -2.92
CA PRO A 307 -11.93 -2.96 -2.45
C PRO A 307 -11.21 -2.01 -1.49
N LEU A 308 -10.77 -2.54 -0.34
CA LEU A 308 -9.84 -1.83 0.52
C LEU A 308 -8.57 -1.47 -0.28
N LYS A 309 -7.97 -0.31 0.04
CA LYS A 309 -6.65 0.03 -0.49
C LYS A 309 -5.65 -1.05 -0.09
N VAL A 310 -4.72 -1.38 -0.98
CA VAL A 310 -3.83 -2.56 -0.84
C VAL A 310 -3.08 -2.58 0.50
N LEU A 311 -2.53 -1.45 0.94
CA LEU A 311 -1.80 -1.38 2.22
C LEU A 311 -2.71 -1.59 3.43
N HIS A 312 -3.94 -1.09 3.37
CA HIS A 312 -4.92 -1.27 4.45
C HIS A 312 -5.39 -2.73 4.53
N GLU A 313 -5.63 -3.36 3.37
CA GLU A 313 -5.93 -4.79 3.27
C GLU A 313 -4.78 -5.64 3.84
N LEU A 314 -3.54 -5.28 3.53
CA LEU A 314 -2.33 -5.93 4.04
C LEU A 314 -2.26 -5.88 5.57
N PHE A 315 -2.43 -4.69 6.14
CA PHE A 315 -2.44 -4.46 7.58
C PHE A 315 -3.51 -5.29 8.29
N MET A 316 -4.74 -5.26 7.76
CA MET A 316 -5.86 -6.05 8.30
C MET A 316 -5.61 -7.56 8.22
N SER A 317 -5.12 -8.03 7.07
CA SER A 317 -4.84 -9.45 6.84
C SER A 317 -3.81 -9.97 7.84
N HIS A 318 -2.75 -9.19 8.09
CA HIS A 318 -1.74 -9.51 9.09
C HIS A 318 -2.30 -9.46 10.52
N LYS A 319 -2.91 -8.34 10.92
CA LYS A 319 -3.37 -8.07 12.30
C LYS A 319 -4.36 -9.13 12.79
N PHE A 320 -5.25 -9.59 11.91
CA PHE A 320 -6.29 -10.57 12.25
C PHE A 320 -5.96 -12.01 11.80
N ALA A 321 -4.79 -12.21 11.19
CA ALA A 321 -4.34 -13.48 10.63
C ALA A 321 -5.41 -14.09 9.71
N LEU A 322 -5.79 -13.34 8.67
CA LEU A 322 -6.80 -13.73 7.69
C LEU A 322 -6.18 -14.68 6.65
N GLY A 323 -6.89 -15.76 6.34
CA GLY A 323 -6.54 -16.66 5.23
C GLY A 323 -7.13 -16.16 3.91
N SER A 324 -6.53 -16.55 2.79
CA SER A 324 -7.03 -16.23 1.46
C SER A 324 -6.68 -17.32 0.44
N HIS A 325 -7.48 -17.42 -0.63
CA HIS A 325 -7.12 -18.21 -1.81
C HIS A 325 -6.06 -17.51 -2.67
N LYS A 326 -5.96 -16.18 -2.59
CA LYS A 326 -4.94 -15.39 -3.31
C LYS A 326 -3.61 -15.42 -2.54
N LEU A 327 -2.53 -15.84 -3.22
CA LEU A 327 -1.23 -16.09 -2.59
C LEU A 327 -0.60 -14.84 -1.94
N ASP A 328 -0.84 -13.67 -2.51
CA ASP A 328 -0.38 -12.37 -2.03
C ASP A 328 -1.19 -11.86 -0.81
N ARG A 329 -2.30 -12.52 -0.47
CA ARG A 329 -3.19 -12.17 0.65
C ARG A 329 -3.29 -13.26 1.72
N LYS A 330 -2.39 -14.23 1.67
CA LYS A 330 -2.27 -15.30 2.67
C LYS A 330 -1.53 -14.79 3.91
N TYR A 331 -2.24 -14.67 5.03
CA TYR A 331 -1.71 -14.17 6.32
C TYR A 331 -2.17 -14.98 7.53
N ALA A 332 -2.73 -16.18 7.32
CA ALA A 332 -3.15 -17.07 8.39
C ALA A 332 -1.97 -17.43 9.32
N ARG A 333 -2.27 -17.97 10.50
CA ARG A 333 -1.21 -18.46 11.39
C ARG A 333 -0.51 -19.67 10.74
N TYR A 334 0.80 -19.71 10.86
CA TYR A 334 1.59 -20.86 10.47
C TYR A 334 1.24 -22.05 11.38
N ASP A 335 0.97 -23.20 10.77
CA ASP A 335 0.54 -24.42 11.48
C ASP A 335 1.57 -25.55 11.39
N GLY A 336 2.79 -25.25 10.92
CA GLY A 336 3.84 -26.24 10.70
C GLY A 336 3.73 -26.99 9.37
N THR A 337 2.66 -26.78 8.58
CA THR A 337 2.43 -27.53 7.35
C THR A 337 2.83 -26.77 6.08
N PRO A 338 3.12 -27.46 4.96
CA PRO A 338 3.39 -26.81 3.68
C PRO A 338 2.26 -25.90 3.17
N LYS A 339 1.03 -26.09 3.64
CA LYS A 339 -0.14 -25.29 3.23
C LYS A 339 -0.05 -23.85 3.71
N THR A 340 0.66 -23.61 4.82
CA THR A 340 0.79 -22.31 5.49
C THR A 340 2.18 -21.68 5.32
N TYR A 341 3.07 -22.28 4.52
CA TYR A 341 4.38 -21.68 4.20
C TYR A 341 4.26 -20.28 3.59
N ARG A 342 3.26 -20.08 2.73
CA ARG A 342 3.04 -18.77 2.12
C ARG A 342 2.53 -17.76 3.14
N ASP A 343 1.62 -18.17 4.02
CA ASP A 343 1.11 -17.33 5.09
C ASP A 343 2.24 -16.85 6.02
N ARG A 344 3.07 -17.78 6.48
CA ARG A 344 4.29 -17.48 7.24
C ARG A 344 5.19 -16.48 6.50
N ALA A 345 5.50 -16.79 5.24
CA ALA A 345 6.44 -15.98 4.46
C ALA A 345 5.96 -14.54 4.26
N ASN A 346 4.67 -14.35 3.99
CA ASN A 346 4.07 -13.02 3.88
C ASN A 346 4.07 -12.27 5.23
N ARG A 347 3.79 -12.97 6.35
CA ARG A 347 3.82 -12.39 7.70
C ARG A 347 5.22 -11.91 8.07
N LEU A 348 6.23 -12.77 7.98
CA LEU A 348 7.62 -12.41 8.29
C LEU A 348 8.17 -11.33 7.34
N ALA A 349 7.76 -11.33 6.07
CA ALA A 349 8.09 -10.25 5.15
C ALA A 349 7.49 -8.91 5.57
N TYR A 350 6.24 -8.89 6.04
CA TYR A 350 5.59 -7.67 6.50
C TYR A 350 6.16 -7.19 7.86
N GLU A 351 6.42 -8.13 8.77
CA GLU A 351 7.02 -7.85 10.08
C GLU A 351 8.47 -7.36 9.95
N SER A 352 9.27 -7.89 9.02
CA SER A 352 10.61 -7.37 8.75
C SER A 352 10.61 -5.95 8.21
N ALA A 353 9.63 -5.56 7.38
CA ALA A 353 9.45 -4.15 7.00
C ALA A 353 9.16 -3.26 8.21
N ALA A 354 8.27 -3.70 9.10
CA ALA A 354 7.96 -2.99 10.33
C ALA A 354 9.19 -2.86 11.23
N PHE A 355 9.97 -3.93 11.40
CA PHE A 355 11.21 -3.91 12.18
C PHE A 355 12.21 -2.88 11.63
N LEU A 356 12.43 -2.87 10.32
CA LEU A 356 13.37 -1.93 9.68
C LEU A 356 12.97 -0.47 9.82
N ASN A 357 11.66 -0.18 9.85
CA ASN A 357 11.17 1.18 10.13
C ASN A 357 11.48 1.66 11.56
N LEU A 358 11.78 0.74 12.48
CA LEU A 358 12.10 1.01 13.89
C LEU A 358 13.58 0.79 14.23
N ASN A 359 14.39 0.34 13.26
CA ASN A 359 15.78 -0.05 13.48
C ASN A 359 16.66 1.18 13.74
N MET A 360 17.21 1.24 14.95
CA MET A 360 18.30 2.13 15.34
C MET A 360 19.58 1.29 15.46
N ILE A 361 20.69 1.82 14.96
CA ILE A 361 22.01 1.21 15.04
C ILE A 361 22.63 1.64 16.36
N VAL A 362 22.78 0.71 17.29
CA VAL A 362 23.53 0.96 18.53
C VAL A 362 25.02 0.93 18.18
N SER A 363 25.74 2.03 18.39
CA SER A 363 27.20 2.05 18.24
C SER A 363 27.85 1.12 19.27
N SER A 364 28.93 0.43 18.88
CA SER A 364 29.70 -0.46 19.76
C SER A 364 30.28 0.23 20.99
N ASP A 365 30.29 1.56 20.96
CA ASP A 365 30.97 2.45 21.89
C ASP A 365 29.95 3.05 22.88
N GLY A 366 28.65 2.85 22.64
CA GLY A 366 27.55 3.26 23.52
C GLY A 366 27.28 4.77 23.56
N GLU A 367 27.94 5.57 22.72
CA GLU A 367 27.87 7.03 22.82
C GLU A 367 26.70 7.64 22.03
N GLU A 368 26.31 7.10 20.86
CA GLU A 368 25.13 7.57 20.10
C GLU A 368 24.42 6.44 19.33
N ASP A 369 23.08 6.50 19.30
CA ASP A 369 22.25 5.66 18.42
C ASP A 369 22.23 6.24 17.01
N GLU A 370 22.82 5.53 16.04
CA GLU A 370 22.76 5.87 14.62
C GLU A 370 21.40 5.46 14.01
N ILE A 371 20.94 6.16 12.98
CA ILE A 371 19.68 5.82 12.30
C ILE A 371 19.92 4.71 11.27
N GLY A 372 19.11 3.64 11.34
CA GLY A 372 19.14 2.54 10.37
C GLY A 372 18.78 2.99 8.95
N ALA A 373 19.31 2.28 7.94
CA ALA A 373 19.21 2.65 6.53
C ALA A 373 17.76 2.75 6.00
N LEU A 374 16.81 2.06 6.62
CA LEU A 374 15.40 2.04 6.26
C LEU A 374 14.45 2.56 7.35
N PHE A 375 15.00 3.16 8.42
CA PHE A 375 14.22 3.78 9.49
C PHE A 375 13.24 4.81 8.91
N PHE A 376 11.94 4.67 9.21
CA PHE A 376 10.85 5.50 8.63
C PHE A 376 10.70 5.48 7.08
N LEU A 377 11.38 4.59 6.35
CA LEU A 377 11.42 4.63 4.88
C LEU A 377 10.53 3.60 4.17
N ILE A 378 9.81 2.73 4.90
CA ILE A 378 8.85 1.78 4.31
C ILE A 378 7.43 2.19 4.68
N ARG A 379 6.64 2.61 3.69
CA ARG A 379 5.24 3.04 3.91
C ARG A 379 4.36 1.84 4.23
N MET A 380 3.70 1.86 5.38
CA MET A 380 2.92 0.73 5.90
C MET A 380 1.42 0.85 5.62
N LEU A 381 0.90 2.08 5.56
CA LEU A 381 -0.51 2.42 5.35
C LEU A 381 -0.65 3.65 4.46
N GLU A 382 -1.84 3.83 3.88
CA GLU A 382 -2.14 5.01 3.09
C GLU A 382 -2.32 6.25 3.99
N GLU A 383 -2.80 6.02 5.20
CA GLU A 383 -2.97 6.97 6.29
C GLU A 383 -1.63 7.53 6.82
N ASN A 384 -0.48 6.96 6.42
CA ASN A 384 0.84 7.55 6.61
C ASN A 384 1.02 8.77 5.68
N THR A 385 0.36 9.87 6.00
CA THR A 385 0.38 11.12 5.21
C THR A 385 1.42 12.14 5.71
N TRP A 386 1.94 11.96 6.93
CA TRP A 386 3.02 12.79 7.47
C TRP A 386 4.34 12.55 6.71
N GLU A 387 4.68 11.28 6.48
CA GLU A 387 5.89 10.88 5.78
C GLU A 387 5.66 10.80 4.26
N LYS A 388 5.87 11.91 3.55
CA LYS A 388 5.84 11.93 2.08
C LYS A 388 7.05 11.22 1.45
N ASN A 389 8.06 10.85 2.25
CA ASN A 389 9.40 10.48 1.81
C ASN A 389 9.71 9.02 2.17
N TYR A 390 9.03 8.08 1.52
CA TYR A 390 9.30 6.65 1.67
C TYR A 390 10.03 6.09 0.45
N VAL A 391 10.88 5.10 0.66
CA VAL A 391 11.63 4.40 -0.39
C VAL A 391 10.76 3.35 -1.09
N ILE A 392 9.95 2.61 -0.34
CA ILE A 392 9.06 1.56 -0.87
C ILE A 392 7.79 1.44 -0.03
N ALA A 393 6.70 1.00 -0.63
CA ALA A 393 5.47 0.66 0.07
C ALA A 393 5.46 -0.83 0.48
N ALA A 394 4.80 -1.15 1.59
CA ALA A 394 4.88 -2.48 2.19
C ALA A 394 4.32 -3.60 1.30
N ASP A 395 3.34 -3.31 0.44
CA ASP A 395 2.84 -4.26 -0.56
C ASP A 395 3.95 -4.71 -1.52
N MET A 396 4.73 -3.74 -2.01
CA MET A 396 5.86 -3.99 -2.90
C MET A 396 7.03 -4.62 -2.17
N TRP A 397 7.25 -4.26 -0.90
CA TRP A 397 8.22 -4.95 -0.04
C TRP A 397 7.90 -6.43 0.05
N VAL A 398 6.71 -6.78 0.56
CA VAL A 398 6.26 -8.17 0.75
C VAL A 398 6.35 -8.95 -0.56
N LYS A 399 5.93 -8.34 -1.68
CA LYS A 399 5.97 -8.97 -3.01
C LYS A 399 7.37 -9.48 -3.39
N TYR A 400 8.44 -8.82 -2.96
CA TYR A 400 9.82 -9.20 -3.30
C TYR A 400 10.61 -9.84 -2.15
N SER A 401 10.18 -9.68 -0.90
CA SER A 401 10.85 -10.25 0.28
C SER A 401 10.23 -11.55 0.80
N TYR A 402 8.96 -11.89 0.47
CA TYR A 402 8.35 -13.16 0.95
C TYR A 402 9.21 -14.38 0.61
N GLN A 403 9.88 -14.37 -0.55
CA GLN A 403 10.71 -15.48 -1.01
C GLN A 403 11.89 -15.77 -0.09
N TRP A 404 12.29 -14.81 0.75
CA TRP A 404 13.36 -15.00 1.74
C TRP A 404 12.98 -16.03 2.81
N PHE A 405 11.67 -16.12 3.09
CA PHE A 405 11.07 -16.96 4.12
C PHE A 405 10.37 -18.22 3.55
N MET A 406 10.49 -18.44 2.24
CA MET A 406 10.01 -19.67 1.60
C MET A 406 11.04 -20.80 1.75
N PRO A 407 10.69 -22.08 1.53
CA PRO A 407 11.62 -23.21 1.70
C PRO A 407 12.92 -23.14 0.88
N LYS A 408 12.97 -22.33 -0.19
CA LYS A 408 14.18 -22.11 -1.02
C LYS A 408 14.92 -20.82 -0.70
N GLY A 409 14.44 -20.07 0.30
CA GLY A 409 15.04 -18.82 0.75
C GLY A 409 16.05 -19.04 1.87
N PRO A 410 16.79 -17.99 2.27
CA PRO A 410 17.73 -18.03 3.39
C PRO A 410 17.10 -18.39 4.75
N TYR A 411 15.79 -18.19 4.92
CA TYR A 411 15.07 -18.37 6.20
C TYR A 411 13.97 -19.43 6.10
N SER A 412 14.30 -20.59 5.53
CA SER A 412 13.39 -21.73 5.43
C SER A 412 13.04 -22.33 6.80
N THR A 413 11.84 -22.90 6.92
CA THR A 413 11.30 -23.54 8.14
C THR A 413 11.85 -24.93 8.44
N LEU A 414 12.72 -25.49 7.60
CA LEU A 414 13.18 -26.87 7.77
C LEU A 414 14.48 -26.89 8.60
N PRO A 415 14.54 -27.53 9.79
CA PRO A 415 13.48 -28.15 10.60
C PRO A 415 13.37 -27.48 11.99
N ILE A 416 12.98 -26.21 12.04
CA ILE A 416 12.87 -25.48 13.32
C ILE A 416 11.42 -25.50 13.82
N SER A 417 11.23 -25.60 15.14
CA SER A 417 9.91 -25.52 15.76
C SER A 417 9.32 -24.10 15.64
N ILE A 418 8.01 -23.93 15.84
CA ILE A 418 7.36 -22.60 15.86
C ILE A 418 7.95 -21.72 16.98
N GLU A 419 8.30 -22.33 18.12
CA GLU A 419 8.90 -21.63 19.26
C GLU A 419 10.32 -21.16 18.95
N GLU A 420 11.12 -22.02 18.34
CA GLU A 420 12.48 -21.69 17.89
C GLU A 420 12.49 -20.60 16.81
N GLU A 421 11.47 -20.58 15.94
CA GLU A 421 11.29 -19.53 14.97
C GLU A 421 10.99 -18.17 15.59
N GLU A 422 10.07 -18.10 16.56
CA GLU A 422 9.79 -16.85 17.27
C GLU A 422 11.02 -16.36 18.03
N MET A 423 11.81 -17.27 18.63
CA MET A 423 13.08 -16.90 19.26
C MET A 423 14.12 -16.34 18.28
N ARG A 424 14.16 -16.86 17.05
CA ARG A 424 15.12 -16.44 16.02
C ARG A 424 14.64 -15.28 15.16
N LYS A 425 13.40 -14.82 15.35
CA LYS A 425 12.79 -13.80 14.50
C LYS A 425 13.54 -12.48 14.54
N ASP A 426 13.91 -12.04 15.74
CA ASP A 426 14.67 -10.81 15.93
C ASP A 426 16.08 -10.92 15.31
N ASP A 427 16.74 -12.06 15.46
CA ASP A 427 18.04 -12.35 14.81
C ASP A 427 17.95 -12.25 13.28
N ILE A 428 16.89 -12.82 12.70
CA ILE A 428 16.64 -12.78 11.24
C ILE A 428 16.41 -11.34 10.79
N PHE A 429 15.59 -10.58 11.53
CA PHE A 429 15.30 -9.20 11.19
C PHE A 429 16.53 -8.29 11.35
N GLN A 430 17.35 -8.54 12.37
CA GLN A 430 18.64 -7.88 12.54
C GLN A 430 19.62 -8.21 11.42
N GLU A 431 19.69 -9.46 10.96
CA GLU A 431 20.51 -9.83 9.80
C GLU A 431 20.06 -9.10 8.52
N ILE A 432 18.75 -8.95 8.31
CA ILE A 432 18.20 -8.16 7.21
C ILE A 432 18.57 -6.67 7.36
N ALA A 433 18.47 -6.10 8.57
CA ALA A 433 18.87 -4.72 8.85
C ALA A 433 20.34 -4.48 8.53
N ASN A 434 21.22 -5.37 9.03
CA ASN A 434 22.66 -5.34 8.77
C ASN A 434 23.01 -5.27 7.28
N TYR A 435 22.23 -5.92 6.42
CA TYR A 435 22.43 -5.85 4.96
C TYR A 435 22.17 -4.46 4.39
N PHE A 436 21.08 -3.80 4.79
CA PHE A 436 20.78 -2.44 4.31
C PHE A 436 21.72 -1.40 4.92
N ASP A 437 22.05 -1.54 6.21
CA ASP A 437 22.98 -0.66 6.89
C ASP A 437 24.39 -0.78 6.29
N ALA A 438 24.82 -2.00 5.95
CA ALA A 438 26.06 -2.24 5.22
C ALA A 438 26.03 -1.64 3.81
N PHE A 439 24.90 -1.76 3.10
CA PHE A 439 24.77 -1.18 1.76
C PHE A 439 24.83 0.36 1.79
N MET A 440 24.15 0.99 2.75
CA MET A 440 24.22 2.43 2.99
C MET A 440 25.68 2.86 3.23
N SER A 441 26.40 2.19 4.12
CA SER A 441 27.82 2.46 4.36
C SER A 441 28.68 2.31 3.09
N VAL A 442 28.47 1.25 2.31
CA VAL A 442 29.19 1.07 1.02
C VAL A 442 28.92 2.23 0.05
N CYS A 443 27.68 2.75 0.01
CA CYS A 443 27.33 3.88 -0.86
C CYS A 443 28.05 5.17 -0.43
N ASN A 444 28.10 5.45 0.88
CA ASN A 444 28.59 6.74 1.41
C ASN A 444 30.11 6.75 1.69
N GLU A 445 30.78 5.60 1.71
CA GLU A 445 32.24 5.53 1.90
C GLU A 445 33.07 5.90 0.66
N THR A 446 32.44 6.02 -0.50
CA THR A 446 33.17 6.32 -1.74
C THR A 446 33.65 7.77 -1.70
N LYS A 447 34.96 7.99 -1.94
CA LYS A 447 35.50 9.33 -2.10
C LYS A 447 35.23 9.83 -3.52
N TRP A 448 34.36 10.81 -3.65
CA TRP A 448 33.94 11.35 -4.94
C TRP A 448 34.88 12.47 -5.43
N PRO A 449 35.04 12.64 -6.76
CA PRO A 449 35.83 13.73 -7.32
C PRO A 449 35.33 15.12 -6.88
N ASN A 450 36.16 16.15 -7.05
CA ASN A 450 35.80 17.56 -6.82
C ASN A 450 35.35 17.90 -5.38
N ASN A 451 35.80 17.14 -4.38
CA ASN A 451 35.37 17.28 -2.98
C ASN A 451 33.85 17.18 -2.79
N ASP A 452 33.19 16.40 -3.65
CA ASP A 452 31.78 16.08 -3.48
C ASP A 452 31.59 15.24 -2.20
N THR A 453 30.87 15.81 -1.24
CA THR A 453 30.55 15.22 0.06
C THR A 453 29.11 14.72 0.15
N ASP A 454 28.36 14.73 -0.95
CA ASP A 454 26.95 14.35 -0.93
C ASP A 454 26.80 12.83 -0.72
N ASP A 455 25.87 12.46 0.15
CA ASP A 455 25.62 11.05 0.43
C ASP A 455 24.88 10.37 -0.73
N ARG A 456 25.32 9.16 -1.06
CA ARG A 456 24.73 8.31 -2.11
C ARG A 456 23.63 7.38 -1.57
N TRP A 457 23.37 7.45 -0.27
CA TRP A 457 22.20 6.95 0.43
C TRP A 457 21.86 7.90 1.58
N LEU A 458 20.64 8.42 1.60
CA LEU A 458 20.16 9.34 2.63
C LEU A 458 19.32 8.64 3.69
N THR A 459 19.52 8.99 4.95
CA THR A 459 18.59 8.59 6.03
C THR A 459 17.30 9.41 5.95
N PHE A 460 16.27 8.99 6.69
CA PHE A 460 14.96 9.66 6.70
C PHE A 460 15.03 11.17 6.96
N GLN A 461 15.95 11.62 7.82
CA GLN A 461 16.12 13.04 8.17
C GLN A 461 16.51 13.91 6.96
N PHE A 462 17.27 13.35 6.02
CA PHE A 462 17.79 14.07 4.86
C PHE A 462 17.03 13.75 3.55
N LEU A 463 16.27 12.65 3.52
CA LEU A 463 15.52 12.24 2.35
C LEU A 463 14.34 13.19 2.11
N MET A 464 14.47 14.14 1.18
CA MET A 464 13.43 15.12 0.85
C MET A 464 12.30 14.55 -0.03
N ALA A 465 11.17 15.28 -0.07
CA ALA A 465 10.04 14.97 -0.95
C ALA A 465 10.44 15.12 -2.42
N LYS A 466 9.82 14.31 -3.29
CA LYS A 466 10.00 14.43 -4.74
C LYS A 466 9.68 15.88 -5.16
N ASP A 467 10.59 16.46 -5.93
CA ASP A 467 10.40 17.68 -6.74
C ASP A 467 10.90 19.03 -6.21
N VAL A 468 11.77 19.07 -5.18
CA VAL A 468 12.49 20.32 -4.85
C VAL A 468 14.00 20.12 -4.94
N ASN A 469 14.51 20.20 -6.18
CA ASN A 469 15.94 20.20 -6.53
C ASN A 469 16.72 18.92 -6.18
N ARG A 470 17.89 18.76 -6.83
CA ARG A 470 18.80 17.60 -6.75
C ARG A 470 18.90 17.09 -5.30
N GLY A 471 18.62 15.81 -5.05
CA GLY A 471 18.78 15.33 -3.67
C GLY A 471 18.42 13.88 -3.36
N ARG A 472 17.61 13.18 -4.17
CA ARG A 472 17.29 11.76 -3.88
C ARG A 472 18.19 10.80 -4.66
N PRO A 473 19.02 9.98 -3.98
CA PRO A 473 19.77 8.92 -4.64
C PRO A 473 18.88 7.98 -5.43
N HIS A 474 19.29 7.66 -6.65
CA HIS A 474 18.47 6.89 -7.58
C HIS A 474 18.15 5.49 -7.09
N ILE A 475 19.00 4.88 -6.25
CA ILE A 475 18.75 3.58 -5.62
C ILE A 475 17.62 3.61 -4.59
N GLN A 476 17.31 4.77 -4.01
CA GLN A 476 16.25 4.96 -3.02
C GLN A 476 14.87 5.32 -3.63
N ASN A 477 14.68 5.03 -4.92
CA ASN A 477 13.37 5.08 -5.56
C ASN A 477 12.66 3.71 -5.46
N ASN A 478 11.33 3.73 -5.38
CA ASN A 478 10.48 2.54 -5.22
C ASN A 478 10.76 1.42 -6.24
N LEU A 479 11.14 1.74 -7.47
CA LEU A 479 11.45 0.72 -8.48
C LEU A 479 12.87 0.15 -8.32
N THR A 480 13.88 1.00 -8.11
CA THR A 480 15.29 0.60 -8.11
C THR A 480 15.69 -0.11 -6.82
N VAL A 481 15.13 0.27 -5.67
CA VAL A 481 15.38 -0.43 -4.39
C VAL A 481 15.00 -1.92 -4.44
N ARG A 482 14.04 -2.30 -5.30
CA ARG A 482 13.67 -3.70 -5.55
C ARG A 482 14.84 -4.54 -6.02
N ALA A 483 15.83 -3.93 -6.68
CA ALA A 483 17.06 -4.58 -7.10
C ALA A 483 17.86 -5.10 -5.91
N LEU A 484 17.84 -4.40 -4.77
CA LEU A 484 18.44 -4.86 -3.51
C LEU A 484 17.65 -6.04 -2.93
N LEU A 485 16.31 -5.96 -2.95
CA LEU A 485 15.46 -7.00 -2.37
C LEU A 485 15.62 -8.36 -3.05
N VAL A 486 15.72 -8.36 -4.38
CA VAL A 486 15.86 -9.62 -5.15
C VAL A 486 17.28 -10.19 -5.12
N ASN A 487 18.28 -9.36 -4.82
CA ASN A 487 19.67 -9.81 -4.69
C ASN A 487 20.03 -10.29 -3.29
N TYR A 488 19.27 -9.89 -2.28
CA TYR A 488 19.51 -10.26 -0.88
C TYR A 488 19.78 -11.77 -0.67
N PRO A 489 18.94 -12.71 -1.15
CA PRO A 489 19.20 -14.15 -0.97
C PRO A 489 20.51 -14.62 -1.60
N ASN A 490 20.93 -14.01 -2.72
CA ASN A 490 22.19 -14.35 -3.38
C ASN A 490 23.39 -13.90 -2.56
N ILE A 491 23.30 -12.72 -1.94
CA ILE A 491 24.36 -12.21 -1.05
C ILE A 491 24.47 -13.07 0.21
N VAL A 492 23.35 -13.39 0.86
CA VAL A 492 23.34 -14.31 2.01
C VAL A 492 23.97 -15.64 1.64
N LYS A 493 23.51 -16.26 0.53
CA LYS A 493 24.09 -17.53 0.05
C LYS A 493 25.60 -17.43 -0.15
N LYS A 494 26.09 -16.38 -0.85
CA LYS A 494 27.53 -16.18 -1.09
C LYS A 494 28.33 -16.09 0.20
N ILE A 495 27.82 -15.43 1.23
CA ILE A 495 28.48 -15.33 2.53
C ILE A 495 28.49 -16.69 3.23
N ARG A 496 27.37 -17.41 3.22
CA ARG A 496 27.26 -18.74 3.85
C ARG A 496 28.14 -19.78 3.15
N ASP A 497 28.25 -19.71 1.81
CA ASP A 497 29.09 -20.58 0.99
C ASP A 497 30.61 -20.39 1.29
N THR A 498 31.03 -19.30 1.95
CA THR A 498 32.41 -19.15 2.44
C THR A 498 32.68 -19.91 3.74
N GLY A 499 31.70 -20.62 4.29
CA GLY A 499 31.79 -21.27 5.60
C GLY A 499 31.55 -20.33 6.79
N TYR A 500 30.94 -19.15 6.57
CA TYR A 500 30.63 -18.21 7.65
C TYR A 500 29.57 -18.81 8.60
N SER A 501 30.00 -19.13 9.83
CA SER A 501 29.26 -19.96 10.79
C SER A 501 28.41 -19.20 11.80
N ASN A 502 28.61 -17.88 11.98
CA ASN A 502 27.84 -17.12 12.97
C ASN A 502 26.35 -17.16 12.63
N THR A 503 25.50 -17.28 13.65
CA THR A 503 24.04 -17.35 13.46
C THR A 503 23.52 -16.14 12.67
N ILE A 504 24.02 -14.94 12.99
CA ILE A 504 23.70 -13.68 12.32
C ILE A 504 24.89 -13.22 11.47
N ILE A 505 24.66 -12.87 10.21
CA ILE A 505 25.63 -12.15 9.38
C ILE A 505 25.71 -10.70 9.86
N THR A 506 26.89 -10.31 10.33
CA THR A 506 27.14 -8.96 10.86
C THR A 506 27.16 -7.90 9.75
N ARG A 507 26.92 -6.63 10.14
CA ARG A 507 27.04 -5.46 9.25
C ARG A 507 28.39 -5.44 8.52
N ASP A 508 29.49 -5.63 9.22
CA ASP A 508 30.82 -5.65 8.62
C ASP A 508 31.02 -6.78 7.61
N ARG A 509 30.45 -7.96 7.90
CA ARG A 509 30.51 -9.09 6.98
C ARG A 509 29.76 -8.77 5.69
N PHE A 510 28.54 -8.22 5.79
CA PHE A 510 27.82 -7.74 4.62
C PHE A 510 28.60 -6.65 3.89
N LYS A 511 29.12 -5.64 4.59
CA LYS A 511 29.86 -4.52 4.02
C LYS A 511 31.06 -4.99 3.20
N LYS A 512 31.81 -5.98 3.70
CA LYS A 512 32.90 -6.62 2.94
C LYS A 512 32.42 -7.25 1.64
N THR A 513 31.32 -8.02 1.68
CA THR A 513 30.75 -8.67 0.50
C THR A 513 30.11 -7.68 -0.47
N LEU A 514 29.51 -6.60 0.03
CA LEU A 514 28.82 -5.58 -0.76
C LEU A 514 29.78 -4.56 -1.38
N LYS A 515 31.06 -4.53 -0.97
CA LYS A 515 32.05 -3.57 -1.48
C LYS A 515 32.26 -3.65 -3.00
N ILE A 516 31.86 -4.74 -3.65
CA ILE A 516 31.82 -4.87 -5.13
C ILE A 516 30.82 -3.94 -5.81
N TRP A 517 29.85 -3.38 -5.07
CA TRP A 517 28.86 -2.40 -5.55
C TRP A 517 29.22 -0.95 -5.20
N ALA A 518 30.41 -0.71 -4.62
CA ALA A 518 30.90 0.65 -4.42
C ALA A 518 31.13 1.35 -5.78
N ASN A 519 31.36 2.66 -5.74
CA ASN A 519 31.68 3.49 -6.92
C ASN A 519 30.55 3.63 -7.96
N ILE A 520 29.30 3.26 -7.62
CA ILE A 520 28.12 3.60 -8.44
C ILE A 520 27.62 4.97 -7.96
N ASP A 521 27.61 5.96 -8.85
CA ASP A 521 27.12 7.29 -8.49
C ASP A 521 25.60 7.36 -8.58
N TRP A 522 24.94 7.14 -7.45
CA TRP A 522 23.49 7.17 -7.37
C TRP A 522 22.89 8.58 -7.55
N LEU A 523 23.70 9.63 -7.63
CA LEU A 523 23.23 11.00 -7.94
C LEU A 523 23.42 11.36 -9.43
N ASP A 524 24.10 10.51 -10.21
CA ASP A 524 24.38 10.79 -11.62
C ASP A 524 23.09 10.74 -12.46
N VAL A 525 22.86 11.82 -13.22
CA VAL A 525 21.70 11.97 -14.10
C VAL A 525 21.58 10.85 -15.15
N ARG A 526 22.70 10.27 -15.56
CA ARG A 526 22.73 9.15 -16.53
C ARG A 526 22.18 7.87 -15.91
N ILE A 527 22.39 7.64 -14.61
CA ILE A 527 21.74 6.54 -13.87
C ILE A 527 20.23 6.77 -13.82
N LYS A 528 19.77 8.01 -13.61
CA LYS A 528 18.35 8.37 -13.73
C LYS A 528 17.82 7.99 -15.11
N GLN A 529 18.46 8.48 -16.17
CA GLN A 529 18.01 8.27 -17.55
C GLN A 529 17.98 6.80 -17.95
N THR A 530 18.88 5.99 -17.39
CA THR A 530 19.01 4.56 -17.70
C THR A 530 18.03 3.69 -16.90
N TYR A 531 17.96 3.89 -15.58
CA TYR A 531 17.28 2.97 -14.67
C TYR A 531 16.00 3.52 -14.02
N HIS A 532 15.80 4.84 -14.03
CA HIS A 532 14.59 5.48 -13.54
C HIS A 532 13.52 5.53 -14.64
N GLY A 533 12.25 5.30 -14.32
CA GLY A 533 11.14 5.35 -15.29
C GLY A 533 10.05 4.34 -14.97
N SER A 534 8.88 4.47 -15.59
CA SER A 534 7.78 3.51 -15.43
C SER A 534 8.13 2.18 -16.10
N GLY A 535 7.94 1.08 -15.37
CA GLY A 535 8.03 -0.27 -15.91
C GLY A 535 9.04 -1.19 -15.23
N GLU A 536 8.75 -2.48 -15.34
CA GLU A 536 9.52 -3.56 -14.68
C GLU A 536 10.88 -3.82 -15.33
N TYR A 537 11.07 -3.41 -16.59
CA TYR A 537 12.24 -3.77 -17.39
C TYR A 537 13.54 -3.19 -16.82
N ARG A 538 13.56 -1.89 -16.51
CA ARG A 538 14.78 -1.15 -16.13
C ARG A 538 15.35 -1.64 -14.81
N TRP A 539 14.54 -1.72 -13.75
CA TRP A 539 15.01 -2.17 -12.45
C TRP A 539 15.42 -3.64 -12.44
N LYS A 540 14.79 -4.50 -13.28
CA LYS A 540 15.23 -5.90 -13.45
C LYS A 540 16.60 -6.00 -14.10
N CYS A 541 16.94 -5.09 -15.00
CA CYS A 541 18.29 -5.02 -15.56
C CYS A 541 19.29 -4.55 -14.49
N LEU A 542 18.94 -3.55 -13.67
CA LEU A 542 19.77 -3.13 -12.53
C LEU A 542 20.03 -4.29 -11.57
N ALA A 543 18.97 -5.02 -11.20
CA ALA A 543 19.07 -6.20 -10.36
C ALA A 543 20.02 -7.25 -10.94
N ARG A 544 20.03 -7.39 -12.28
CA ARG A 544 20.93 -8.33 -12.95
C ARG A 544 22.37 -7.83 -12.98
N TRP A 545 22.60 -6.54 -13.23
CA TRP A 545 23.94 -5.96 -13.17
C TRP A 545 24.54 -6.14 -11.76
N LEU A 546 23.78 -5.83 -10.71
CA LEU A 546 24.20 -6.04 -9.32
C LEU A 546 24.50 -7.52 -9.04
N LYS A 547 23.66 -8.43 -9.54
CA LYS A 547 23.89 -9.88 -9.44
C LYS A 547 25.19 -10.31 -10.13
N ASP A 548 25.44 -9.82 -11.34
CA ASP A 548 26.63 -10.17 -12.12
C ASP A 548 27.91 -9.61 -11.49
N ALA A 549 27.85 -8.40 -10.92
CA ALA A 549 28.94 -7.82 -10.13
C ALA A 549 29.24 -8.64 -8.87
N ALA A 550 28.20 -9.08 -8.13
CA ALA A 550 28.36 -9.93 -6.94
C ALA A 550 28.96 -11.31 -7.26
N ASN A 551 28.87 -11.77 -8.52
CA ASN A 551 29.52 -13.00 -8.96
C ASN A 551 31.04 -12.90 -9.09
N ARG A 552 31.64 -11.71 -8.95
CA ARG A 552 33.09 -11.56 -8.81
C ARG A 552 33.64 -12.09 -7.49
N GLY A 553 32.77 -12.36 -6.51
CA GLY A 553 33.15 -12.70 -5.14
C GLY A 553 33.54 -11.48 -4.32
N GLU A 554 34.25 -11.69 -3.21
CA GLU A 554 34.72 -10.62 -2.32
C GLU A 554 35.96 -9.91 -2.89
N LYS A 555 35.75 -9.09 -3.92
CA LYS A 555 36.77 -8.25 -4.52
C LYS A 555 36.50 -6.78 -4.23
N LYS A 556 37.50 -5.91 -4.44
CA LYS A 556 37.27 -4.47 -4.45
C LYS A 556 36.37 -4.10 -5.66
N ALA A 557 35.59 -3.02 -5.52
CA ALA A 557 34.93 -2.41 -6.67
C ALA A 557 35.97 -1.98 -7.72
N HIS A 558 35.55 -1.98 -8.99
CA HIS A 558 36.32 -1.35 -10.05
C HIS A 558 36.37 0.17 -9.84
N PRO A 559 37.37 0.89 -10.40
CA PRO A 559 37.41 2.35 -10.38
C PRO A 559 36.11 2.99 -10.90
N ILE A 560 35.78 4.20 -10.42
CA ILE A 560 34.56 4.94 -10.83
C ILE A 560 34.46 5.03 -12.36
N ALA A 561 35.57 5.33 -13.04
CA ALA A 561 35.60 5.46 -14.50
C ALA A 561 35.24 4.16 -15.24
N GLU A 562 35.55 2.99 -14.66
CA GLU A 562 35.18 1.69 -15.24
C GLU A 562 33.74 1.30 -14.89
N VAL A 563 33.31 1.54 -13.65
CA VAL A 563 31.94 1.24 -13.19
C VAL A 563 30.91 2.07 -13.96
N MET A 564 31.15 3.39 -14.07
CA MET A 564 30.28 4.37 -14.71
C MET A 564 30.55 4.54 -16.21
N SER A 565 31.29 3.61 -16.83
CA SER A 565 31.61 3.68 -18.27
C SER A 565 30.39 3.44 -19.16
N GLU A 566 30.37 4.11 -20.31
CA GLU A 566 29.44 3.88 -21.41
C GLU A 566 30.04 2.98 -22.51
N GLY A 567 31.34 2.69 -22.43
CA GLY A 567 32.07 1.92 -23.46
C GLY A 567 32.59 0.55 -23.03
N ILE A 568 32.35 0.10 -21.79
CA ILE A 568 32.80 -1.22 -21.30
C ILE A 568 31.60 -2.16 -21.25
N SER A 569 31.35 -2.83 -22.37
CA SER A 569 30.22 -3.74 -22.51
C SER A 569 30.49 -5.09 -21.85
N SER A 570 29.43 -5.73 -21.33
CA SER A 570 29.44 -7.13 -20.86
C SER A 570 30.62 -7.58 -19.97
N GLU A 571 31.10 -6.71 -19.09
CA GLU A 571 32.03 -7.07 -18.02
C GLU A 571 31.39 -7.01 -16.62
N ARG A 572 31.70 -7.99 -15.77
CA ARG A 572 31.12 -8.06 -14.42
C ARG A 572 31.55 -6.85 -13.60
N GLY A 573 30.59 -6.08 -13.08
CA GLY A 573 30.87 -4.95 -12.20
C GLY A 573 31.50 -3.73 -12.88
N LYS A 574 31.47 -3.67 -14.21
CA LYS A 574 31.85 -2.50 -15.02
C LYS A 574 30.69 -2.09 -15.92
N GLY A 575 30.78 -0.89 -16.48
CA GLY A 575 29.92 -0.43 -17.56
C GLY A 575 28.43 -0.47 -17.22
N ILE A 576 28.02 0.05 -16.06
CA ILE A 576 26.60 0.12 -15.69
C ILE A 576 25.78 0.99 -16.66
N LEU A 577 26.46 1.87 -17.40
CA LEU A 577 25.92 2.75 -18.44
C LEU A 577 26.28 2.28 -19.86
N SER A 578 26.88 1.09 -20.03
CA SER A 578 27.29 0.55 -21.34
C SER A 578 26.22 -0.36 -21.94
N PRO A 579 26.14 -0.47 -23.29
CA PRO A 579 25.35 -1.51 -23.93
C PRO A 579 25.88 -2.91 -23.57
N VAL A 580 25.16 -3.96 -23.99
CA VAL A 580 25.65 -5.34 -23.86
C VAL A 580 26.27 -5.79 -25.17
N GLU A 581 27.20 -6.73 -25.10
CA GLU A 581 27.76 -7.37 -26.30
C GLU A 581 26.79 -8.42 -26.86
N GLU A 582 27.11 -8.92 -28.05
CA GLU A 582 26.46 -10.08 -28.64
C GLU A 582 26.66 -11.31 -27.74
N GLY A 583 25.61 -12.12 -27.60
CA GLY A 583 25.71 -13.39 -26.87
C GLY A 583 26.39 -14.45 -27.71
N GLU A 584 27.03 -15.42 -27.07
CA GLU A 584 27.55 -16.58 -27.82
C GLU A 584 26.37 -17.45 -28.28
N ILE A 585 26.47 -17.95 -29.51
CA ILE A 585 25.50 -18.89 -30.08
C ILE A 585 26.26 -19.97 -30.86
N GLU A 586 26.10 -21.22 -30.43
CA GLU A 586 26.89 -22.33 -30.96
C GLU A 586 26.10 -23.64 -31.00
N PHE A 587 26.53 -24.58 -31.83
CA PHE A 587 26.01 -25.94 -31.81
C PHE A 587 26.56 -26.69 -30.59
N GLU A 588 25.71 -27.45 -29.90
CA GLU A 588 26.16 -28.36 -28.83
C GLU A 588 27.11 -29.43 -29.39
N ASP A 589 26.83 -29.93 -30.61
CA ASP A 589 27.74 -30.77 -31.38
C ASP A 589 27.98 -30.16 -32.77
N PRO A 590 29.19 -29.64 -33.05
CA PRO A 590 29.50 -28.95 -34.31
C PRO A 590 29.49 -29.88 -35.53
N ARG A 591 29.41 -31.21 -35.35
CA ARG A 591 29.29 -32.18 -36.46
C ARG A 591 27.87 -32.25 -37.02
N PHE A 592 26.85 -31.85 -36.25
CA PHE A 592 25.45 -31.92 -36.64
C PHE A 592 24.88 -30.50 -36.80
N LYS A 593 24.92 -30.00 -38.04
CA LYS A 593 24.49 -28.62 -38.38
C LYS A 593 23.12 -28.54 -39.04
N TRP A 594 22.52 -29.69 -39.34
CA TRP A 594 21.20 -29.83 -39.94
C TRP A 594 20.41 -30.95 -39.26
N PRO A 595 19.15 -30.72 -38.87
CA PRO A 595 18.33 -31.76 -38.25
C PRO A 595 17.92 -32.80 -39.30
N LYS A 596 17.81 -34.07 -38.89
CA LYS A 596 17.39 -35.20 -39.74
C LYS A 596 16.09 -35.78 -39.21
N SER A 597 15.40 -36.61 -39.98
CA SER A 597 14.05 -37.10 -39.61
C SER A 597 13.95 -37.72 -38.20
N ASN A 598 15.05 -38.26 -37.67
CA ASN A 598 15.13 -38.85 -36.33
C ASN A 598 16.09 -38.12 -35.38
N ASP A 599 16.78 -37.06 -35.82
CA ASP A 599 17.80 -36.35 -35.05
C ASP A 599 17.48 -34.85 -34.96
N GLU A 600 17.52 -34.31 -33.75
CA GLU A 600 17.46 -32.88 -33.49
C GLU A 600 18.87 -32.29 -33.45
N ILE A 601 19.01 -31.03 -33.84
CA ILE A 601 20.21 -30.26 -33.51
C ILE A 601 19.94 -29.46 -32.24
N ARG A 602 20.98 -29.35 -31.41
CA ARG A 602 20.92 -28.58 -30.17
C ARG A 602 21.82 -27.38 -30.31
N ILE A 603 21.25 -26.22 -30.02
CA ILE A 603 21.93 -24.93 -30.10
C ILE A 603 21.95 -24.32 -28.71
N ILE A 604 23.14 -23.96 -28.28
CA ILE A 604 23.44 -23.33 -27.02
C ILE A 604 23.52 -21.82 -27.25
N VAL A 605 22.78 -21.05 -26.45
CA VAL A 605 22.90 -19.59 -26.38
C VAL A 605 23.38 -19.17 -25.00
N THR A 606 24.46 -18.38 -24.95
CA THR A 606 25.02 -17.84 -23.71
C THR A 606 24.60 -16.39 -23.55
N ARG A 607 24.11 -16.04 -22.37
CA ARG A 607 23.71 -14.68 -22.03
C ARG A 607 24.96 -13.79 -21.86
N PRO A 608 25.04 -12.65 -22.57
CA PRO A 608 26.04 -11.63 -22.27
C PRO A 608 25.94 -11.17 -20.81
N ILE A 609 27.08 -10.95 -20.16
CA ILE A 609 27.09 -10.36 -18.82
C ILE A 609 26.38 -9.00 -18.85
N ASN A 610 25.70 -8.64 -17.76
CA ASN A 610 24.87 -7.45 -17.60
C ASN A 610 23.58 -7.40 -18.46
N ALA A 611 23.35 -8.35 -19.37
CA ALA A 611 22.08 -8.48 -20.08
C ALA A 611 20.98 -9.07 -19.18
N ARG A 612 19.72 -8.66 -19.40
CA ARG A 612 18.56 -9.25 -18.70
C ARG A 612 18.44 -10.76 -19.02
N ARG A 613 17.75 -11.52 -18.17
CA ARG A 613 17.50 -12.97 -18.37
C ARG A 613 16.59 -13.36 -19.54
N GLY A 614 15.87 -12.42 -20.13
CA GLY A 614 14.97 -12.74 -21.24
C GLY A 614 15.75 -12.77 -22.55
N CYS A 615 15.80 -13.93 -23.18
CA CYS A 615 16.27 -14.11 -24.55
C CYS A 615 15.07 -14.10 -25.50
N LYS A 616 15.23 -13.63 -26.73
CA LYS A 616 14.29 -13.90 -27.82
C LYS A 616 15.00 -14.74 -28.86
N ILE A 617 14.37 -15.81 -29.32
CA ILE A 617 14.95 -16.72 -30.31
C ILE A 617 14.03 -16.78 -31.52
N HIS A 618 14.61 -16.57 -32.70
CA HIS A 618 13.94 -16.62 -33.98
C HIS A 618 14.66 -17.60 -34.90
N LEU A 619 13.92 -18.51 -35.53
CA LEU A 619 14.41 -19.31 -36.65
C LEU A 619 13.86 -18.68 -37.94
N MET A 620 14.72 -18.42 -38.91
CA MET A 620 14.38 -17.69 -40.13
C MET A 620 14.93 -18.39 -41.36
N ASP A 621 14.23 -18.27 -42.49
CA ASP A 621 14.78 -18.64 -43.80
C ASP A 621 15.71 -17.55 -44.36
N SER A 622 16.25 -17.79 -45.56
CA SER A 622 17.10 -16.84 -46.30
C SER A 622 16.41 -15.52 -46.65
N ASN A 623 15.07 -15.47 -46.64
CA ASN A 623 14.27 -14.26 -46.85
C ASN A 623 13.84 -13.60 -45.52
N LEU A 624 14.44 -14.00 -44.39
CA LEU A 624 14.13 -13.52 -43.05
C LEU A 624 12.69 -13.80 -42.58
N LYS A 625 12.00 -14.75 -43.21
CA LYS A 625 10.66 -15.18 -42.78
C LYS A 625 10.78 -16.08 -41.55
N GLN A 626 10.04 -15.77 -40.50
CA GLN A 626 10.07 -16.57 -39.26
C GLN A 626 9.43 -17.95 -39.45
N LEU A 627 10.15 -18.98 -39.02
CA LEU A 627 9.76 -20.39 -39.09
C LEU A 627 9.48 -21.00 -37.71
N ASN A 628 9.51 -20.21 -36.63
CA ASN A 628 9.33 -20.69 -35.26
C ASN A 628 8.12 -21.62 -35.07
N GLN A 629 6.97 -21.30 -35.67
CA GLN A 629 5.77 -22.13 -35.57
C GLN A 629 5.92 -23.47 -36.29
N LYS A 630 6.51 -23.48 -37.49
CA LYS A 630 6.77 -24.70 -38.26
C LYS A 630 7.75 -25.63 -37.53
N ALA A 631 8.78 -25.05 -36.92
CA ALA A 631 9.77 -25.76 -36.13
C ALA A 631 9.29 -26.12 -34.70
N ASN A 632 8.04 -25.80 -34.35
CA ASN A 632 7.50 -25.92 -32.99
C ASN A 632 8.40 -25.27 -31.90
N LEU A 633 9.16 -24.23 -32.29
CA LEU A 633 10.02 -23.46 -31.41
C LEU A 633 9.18 -22.45 -30.63
N LYS A 634 8.84 -22.79 -29.39
CA LYS A 634 8.21 -21.84 -28.47
C LYS A 634 9.21 -20.74 -28.13
N VAL A 635 8.83 -19.48 -28.34
CA VAL A 635 9.62 -18.32 -27.92
C VAL A 635 9.85 -18.39 -26.40
N VAL A 636 11.08 -18.63 -25.98
CA VAL A 636 11.43 -18.76 -24.56
C VAL A 636 11.66 -17.37 -23.96
N GLN A 637 10.63 -16.79 -23.37
CA GLN A 637 10.69 -15.44 -22.78
C GLN A 637 11.54 -15.35 -21.49
N SER A 638 12.04 -16.48 -20.97
CA SER A 638 12.88 -16.53 -19.76
C SER A 638 13.88 -17.68 -19.82
N ALA A 639 15.13 -17.40 -20.17
CA ALA A 639 16.21 -18.37 -20.03
C ALA A 639 16.52 -18.58 -18.54
N LYS A 640 16.48 -19.83 -18.10
CA LYS A 640 17.19 -20.36 -16.94
C LYS A 640 18.04 -21.51 -17.49
N PRO A 641 19.35 -21.64 -17.23
CA PRO A 641 20.32 -20.75 -16.57
C PRO A 641 20.86 -19.62 -17.49
N ASP A 642 22.00 -18.99 -17.16
CA ASP A 642 22.72 -17.97 -17.98
C ASP A 642 23.18 -18.52 -19.36
N GLN A 643 22.88 -19.79 -19.61
CA GLN A 643 23.02 -20.52 -20.85
C GLN A 643 21.69 -21.26 -21.08
N PHE A 644 21.23 -21.32 -22.31
CA PHE A 644 19.99 -22.02 -22.67
C PHE A 644 20.23 -22.85 -23.92
N THR A 645 19.76 -24.10 -23.91
CA THR A 645 19.85 -25.00 -25.06
C THR A 645 18.45 -25.16 -25.62
N PHE A 646 18.29 -24.98 -26.93
CA PHE A 646 17.06 -25.32 -27.62
C PHE A 646 17.30 -26.28 -28.77
N GLU A 647 16.27 -27.07 -29.03
CA GLU A 647 16.27 -28.13 -30.01
C GLU A 647 15.57 -27.61 -31.28
N VAL A 648 16.25 -27.72 -32.43
CA VAL A 648 15.59 -27.60 -33.73
C VAL A 648 15.36 -29.00 -34.25
N LYS A 649 14.09 -29.40 -34.30
CA LYS A 649 13.66 -30.73 -34.78
C LYS A 649 13.44 -30.67 -36.28
N TRP A 650 13.56 -31.81 -36.93
CA TRP A 650 13.16 -31.95 -38.33
C TRP A 650 11.64 -31.86 -38.47
N TRP A 651 11.15 -31.29 -39.58
CA TRP A 651 9.72 -31.24 -39.93
C TRP A 651 9.54 -31.36 -41.44
N ASP A 652 8.34 -31.76 -41.88
CA ASP A 652 8.01 -31.89 -43.31
C ASP A 652 8.19 -30.55 -44.05
N GLY A 653 9.08 -30.54 -45.05
CA GLY A 653 9.43 -29.35 -45.83
C GLY A 653 10.58 -28.51 -45.25
N ILE A 654 11.28 -28.97 -44.20
CA ILE A 654 12.56 -28.34 -43.81
C ILE A 654 13.63 -28.57 -44.88
N ASP A 655 13.58 -29.70 -45.58
CA ASP A 655 14.56 -30.07 -46.61
C ASP A 655 14.48 -29.24 -47.89
N ASP A 656 13.43 -28.42 -48.04
CA ASP A 656 13.26 -27.44 -49.11
C ASP A 656 14.11 -26.17 -48.89
N TYR A 657 14.75 -26.04 -47.72
CA TYR A 657 15.64 -24.95 -47.38
C TYR A 657 17.10 -25.43 -47.44
N ASP A 658 17.98 -24.68 -48.09
CA ASP A 658 19.42 -24.95 -48.10
C ASP A 658 20.14 -24.34 -46.89
N GLU A 659 19.56 -23.26 -46.34
CA GLU A 659 20.11 -22.49 -45.25
C GLU A 659 18.99 -21.95 -44.34
N LEU A 660 19.20 -22.06 -43.03
CA LEU A 660 18.35 -21.42 -42.02
C LEU A 660 19.23 -20.57 -41.10
N THR A 661 18.68 -19.46 -40.61
CA THR A 661 19.34 -18.61 -39.62
C THR A 661 18.61 -18.65 -38.31
N VAL A 662 19.33 -19.02 -37.25
CA VAL A 662 18.90 -18.81 -35.89
C VAL A 662 19.41 -17.47 -35.41
N ARG A 663 18.53 -16.64 -34.88
CA ARG A 663 18.86 -15.38 -34.21
C ARG A 663 18.49 -15.46 -32.75
N SER A 664 19.46 -15.24 -31.87
CA SER A 664 19.22 -14.99 -30.44
C SER A 664 19.34 -13.50 -30.16
N SER A 665 18.50 -12.95 -29.29
CA SER A 665 18.54 -11.54 -28.90
C SER A 665 18.47 -11.35 -27.39
N TRP A 666 19.36 -10.51 -26.89
CA TRP A 666 19.48 -10.09 -25.51
C TRP A 666 19.35 -8.57 -25.40
N GLY A 667 19.31 -8.04 -24.17
CA GLY A 667 19.27 -6.59 -24.00
C GLY A 667 19.37 -6.13 -22.56
N ASN A 668 19.64 -4.84 -22.40
CA ASN A 668 19.67 -4.08 -21.16
C ASN A 668 18.86 -2.76 -21.36
N PRO A 669 18.90 -1.78 -20.45
CA PRO A 669 18.15 -0.53 -20.58
C PRO A 669 18.64 0.41 -21.69
N ILE A 670 19.88 0.26 -22.14
CA ILE A 670 20.54 1.11 -23.15
C ILE A 670 20.27 0.54 -24.53
N ASP A 671 20.59 -0.75 -24.73
CA ASP A 671 20.24 -1.49 -25.93
C ASP A 671 19.28 -2.63 -25.59
N ARG A 672 18.05 -2.53 -26.12
CA ARG A 672 16.99 -3.51 -25.83
C ARG A 672 17.12 -4.80 -26.64
N VAL A 673 17.86 -4.79 -27.75
CA VAL A 673 17.92 -5.92 -28.70
C VAL A 673 19.29 -5.99 -29.37
N VAL A 674 20.25 -6.58 -28.66
CA VAL A 674 21.54 -7.00 -29.22
C VAL A 674 21.41 -8.46 -29.67
N SER A 675 21.73 -8.75 -30.93
CA SER A 675 21.44 -10.05 -31.53
C SER A 675 22.66 -10.75 -32.06
N SER A 676 22.71 -12.07 -31.87
CA SER A 676 23.72 -12.95 -32.45
C SER A 676 23.03 -13.94 -33.38
N THR A 677 23.72 -14.36 -34.44
CA THR A 677 23.17 -15.28 -35.43
C THR A 677 24.03 -16.53 -35.60
N LEU A 678 23.37 -17.68 -35.79
CA LEU A 678 23.99 -18.95 -36.16
C LEU A 678 23.31 -19.49 -37.41
N THR A 679 24.10 -19.82 -38.42
CA THR A 679 23.61 -20.35 -39.68
C THR A 679 23.66 -21.88 -39.67
N LEU A 680 22.53 -22.50 -40.00
CA LEU A 680 22.36 -23.92 -40.23
C LEU A 680 22.48 -24.15 -41.73
N ARG A 681 23.35 -25.07 -42.13
CA ARG A 681 23.55 -25.45 -43.54
C ARG A 681 23.44 -26.95 -43.67
N LYS A 682 22.78 -27.38 -44.74
CA LYS A 682 22.56 -28.78 -45.08
C LYS A 682 23.85 -29.52 -45.43
#